data_AF-A0A926YDW9-F1
#
_entry.id   AF-A0A926YDW9-F1
#
_cell.length_a   1.000
_cell.length_b   1.000
_cell.length_c   1.000
_cell.angle_alpha   90.00
_cell.angle_beta   90.00
_cell.angle_gamma   90.00
#
_symmetry.space_group_name_H-M   'P 1'
#
loop_
_entity.id
_entity.type
_entity.pdbx_description
1 polymer ?
#
loop_
_entity_poly.entity_id
_entity_poly.type
_entity_poly.pdbx_seq_one_letter_code
_entity_poly.pdbx_strand_id
1 'polypeptide(L)'
;MPTAVLQPVEPRITINIFNADFYRASYSDIAGFSDEAAREHFEQHGLEEGRRFSPFFDVEFYRRTNPDLASLNNRALVVHFQDIGITEGRDPSPFFSYEHYRFANPDLVEAQLDDQALFEHYIENGVREGRVASTLFDPNSYRQNNSDLVAAGLNNRELLFHYANYGINEGRRASLVFDPQYYLNTNQDLATQNFNFRQAFEHYVEYGQNENRQPSIFFDAEAIGALILPDEIWDVPKGGTLTYSFVTTSSAFQYPGEEGAVGEVNDAIKNNVRKIMQEYDKVLPFNLVEVPDRPPNEGQIRIMFSDGNGTPNFYAYGYGPGEGIGGDLHLSRDFEGTPEAFSAGPGSFGYETLVHELGHAFGLKHPNNYEESALNAPEEGEEDGEDEEDEGPYLSFPKDNNTNTVMSYNFAGAGASTPMAYDSRALQFIYGVSDYNSDNTTYQFDSSTFLGVKQSIWDAGGNDTFNFSALPTTESYFIDINPGGHNTTTSALNGATYVASSDPSRANYPTDIFATTIAYAAIIENVLGSPGNDFIYGNEVGNTISGNEGADRLTGASGADILTGGAGTDTFVFARGDGGLTAGAADTITDFKDGEDLLGLSSGLAFNNILIEGAGADTFIRVAQDGEFLAKLTGISFETITSADFTLV
;
A
#
# COMPACT_ATOMS: atom_id res chain seq x y z
N MET A 1 -43.04 32.31 -48.61
CA MET A 1 -43.27 31.35 -47.52
C MET A 1 -41.94 31.20 -46.79
N PRO A 2 -41.90 31.34 -45.45
CA PRO A 2 -40.71 31.76 -44.73
C PRO A 2 -39.71 30.62 -44.57
N THR A 3 -38.44 31.01 -44.58
CA THR A 3 -37.28 30.28 -44.07
C THR A 3 -37.55 29.80 -42.65
N ALA A 4 -37.56 28.48 -42.45
CA ALA A 4 -37.51 27.90 -41.12
C ALA A 4 -36.14 28.25 -40.53
N VAL A 5 -36.15 29.17 -39.56
CA VAL A 5 -35.03 29.40 -38.65
C VAL A 5 -34.92 28.11 -37.84
N LEU A 6 -33.86 27.34 -38.05
CA LEU A 6 -33.42 26.34 -37.09
C LEU A 6 -33.09 27.10 -35.81
N GLN A 7 -33.93 26.97 -34.79
CA GLN A 7 -33.53 27.37 -33.44
C GLN A 7 -32.31 26.54 -33.05
N PRO A 8 -31.33 27.12 -32.33
CA PRO A 8 -30.30 26.30 -31.71
C PRO A 8 -31.04 25.36 -30.75
N VAL A 9 -30.93 24.06 -30.99
CA VAL A 9 -31.31 23.09 -29.97
C VAL A 9 -30.34 23.35 -28.83
N GLU A 10 -30.81 23.95 -27.74
CA GLU A 10 -29.99 24.01 -26.54
C GLU A 10 -29.65 22.57 -26.13
N PRO A 11 -28.37 22.26 -25.86
CA PRO A 11 -27.99 20.92 -25.44
C PRO A 11 -28.77 20.57 -24.18
N ARG A 12 -29.39 19.39 -24.15
CA ARG A 12 -29.99 18.88 -22.92
C ARG A 12 -28.86 18.51 -21.97
N ILE A 13 -28.49 19.42 -21.07
CA ILE A 13 -27.75 19.08 -19.87
C ILE A 13 -28.68 18.19 -19.03
N THR A 14 -28.61 16.88 -19.23
CA THR A 14 -29.43 15.88 -18.49
C THR A 14 -28.87 15.61 -17.11
N ILE A 15 -27.53 15.64 -16.95
CA ILE A 15 -26.83 15.43 -15.68
C ILE A 15 -26.23 16.74 -15.19
N ASN A 16 -26.56 17.15 -13.96
CA ASN A 16 -26.05 18.38 -13.37
C ASN A 16 -24.61 18.20 -12.84
N ILE A 17 -23.64 18.42 -13.72
CA ILE A 17 -22.20 18.31 -13.38
C ILE A 17 -21.61 19.58 -12.75
N PHE A 18 -22.36 20.68 -12.62
CA PHE A 18 -21.86 21.93 -12.03
C PHE A 18 -22.16 22.02 -10.54
N ASN A 19 -21.16 22.46 -9.77
CA ASN A 19 -21.30 22.66 -8.33
C ASN A 19 -20.92 24.10 -7.94
N ALA A 20 -21.91 24.87 -7.46
CA ALA A 20 -21.71 26.28 -7.11
C ALA A 20 -20.76 26.49 -5.92
N ASP A 21 -20.84 25.63 -4.89
CA ASP A 21 -19.96 25.69 -3.73
C ASP A 21 -18.51 25.45 -4.10
N PHE A 22 -18.25 24.38 -4.86
CA PHE A 22 -16.94 24.06 -5.41
C PHE A 22 -16.40 25.24 -6.22
N TYR A 23 -17.20 25.75 -7.15
CA TYR A 23 -16.80 26.84 -8.06
C TYR A 23 -16.42 28.11 -7.30
N ARG A 24 -17.20 28.51 -6.28
CA ARG A 24 -16.87 29.66 -5.42
C ARG A 24 -15.63 29.43 -4.57
N ALA A 25 -15.47 28.22 -4.05
CA ALA A 25 -14.31 27.85 -3.23
C ALA A 25 -13.01 27.87 -4.05
N SER A 26 -13.08 27.53 -5.34
CA SER A 26 -11.92 27.55 -6.25
C SER A 26 -11.45 28.98 -6.60
N TYR A 27 -12.31 30.00 -6.51
CA TYR A 27 -12.06 31.31 -7.11
C TYR A 27 -12.50 32.50 -6.23
N SER A 28 -11.52 33.21 -5.69
CA SER A 28 -11.75 34.33 -4.75
C SER A 28 -12.54 35.51 -5.31
N ASP A 29 -12.50 35.75 -6.62
CA ASP A 29 -13.22 36.85 -7.30
C ASP A 29 -14.73 36.64 -7.34
N ILE A 30 -15.19 35.39 -7.20
CA ILE A 30 -16.61 35.01 -7.24
C ILE A 30 -17.10 34.39 -5.93
N ALA A 31 -16.28 34.38 -4.87
CA ALA A 31 -16.59 33.72 -3.60
C ALA A 31 -17.90 34.22 -2.93
N GLY A 32 -18.34 35.45 -3.25
CA GLY A 32 -19.57 36.05 -2.72
C GLY A 32 -20.81 35.89 -3.61
N PHE A 33 -20.75 35.15 -4.72
CA PHE A 33 -21.88 34.99 -5.63
C PHE A 33 -22.98 34.09 -5.04
N SER A 34 -24.26 34.34 -5.39
CA SER A 34 -25.31 33.34 -5.15
C SER A 34 -25.12 32.12 -6.05
N ASP A 35 -25.86 31.04 -5.84
CA ASP A 35 -25.81 29.85 -6.70
C ASP A 35 -26.19 30.20 -8.15
N GLU A 36 -27.19 31.06 -8.34
CA GLU A 36 -27.61 31.55 -9.65
C GLU A 36 -26.54 32.41 -10.30
N ALA A 37 -25.95 33.36 -9.57
CA ALA A 37 -24.89 34.21 -10.09
C ALA A 37 -23.61 33.41 -10.44
N ALA A 38 -23.28 32.40 -9.63
CA ALA A 38 -22.17 31.48 -9.88
C ALA A 38 -22.43 30.66 -11.15
N ARG A 39 -23.65 30.14 -11.33
CA ARG A 39 -24.06 29.42 -12.54
C ARG A 39 -23.99 30.32 -13.78
N GLU A 40 -24.59 31.51 -13.71
CA GLU A 40 -24.57 32.47 -14.82
C GLU A 40 -23.14 32.84 -15.21
N HIS A 41 -22.27 33.09 -14.24
CA HIS A 41 -20.86 33.38 -14.50
C HIS A 41 -20.14 32.20 -15.15
N PHE A 42 -20.36 30.98 -14.66
CA PHE A 42 -19.80 29.78 -15.27
C PHE A 42 -20.23 29.63 -16.74
N GLU A 43 -21.52 29.78 -17.02
CA GLU A 43 -22.08 29.62 -18.36
C GLU A 43 -21.63 30.72 -19.33
N GLN A 44 -21.44 31.94 -18.86
CA GLN A 44 -21.08 33.09 -19.70
C GLN A 44 -19.56 33.25 -19.88
N HIS A 45 -18.78 32.87 -18.86
CA HIS A 45 -17.35 33.17 -18.79
C HIS A 45 -16.54 31.96 -18.33
N GLY A 46 -16.88 31.39 -17.18
CA GLY A 46 -16.05 30.40 -16.48
C GLY A 46 -15.67 29.18 -17.32
N LEU A 47 -16.61 28.63 -18.09
CA LEU A 47 -16.35 27.46 -18.93
C LEU A 47 -15.32 27.77 -20.02
N GLU A 48 -15.45 28.90 -20.71
CA GLU A 48 -14.52 29.29 -21.78
C GLU A 48 -13.16 29.74 -21.21
N GLU A 49 -13.14 30.27 -19.98
CA GLU A 49 -11.92 30.58 -19.23
C GLU A 49 -11.18 29.33 -18.73
N GLY A 50 -11.77 28.13 -18.87
CA GLY A 50 -11.19 26.88 -18.37
C GLY A 50 -11.23 26.76 -16.85
N ARG A 51 -12.15 27.49 -16.19
CA ARG A 51 -12.29 27.43 -14.73
C ARG A 51 -12.89 26.09 -14.31
N ARG A 52 -12.30 25.44 -13.30
CA ARG A 52 -12.79 24.21 -12.68
C ARG A 52 -14.11 24.48 -11.97
N PHE A 53 -15.15 23.70 -12.24
CA PHE A 53 -16.50 23.98 -11.75
C PHE A 53 -17.12 22.80 -10.98
N SER A 54 -16.39 21.70 -10.91
CA SER A 54 -16.78 20.47 -10.23
C SER A 54 -15.60 19.51 -10.16
N PRO A 55 -15.52 18.62 -9.16
CA PRO A 55 -14.61 17.47 -9.21
C PRO A 55 -15.12 16.36 -10.15
N PHE A 56 -16.40 16.39 -10.55
CA PHE A 56 -17.02 15.34 -11.35
C PHE A 56 -16.74 15.44 -12.86
N PHE A 57 -16.26 16.60 -13.32
CA PHE A 57 -15.87 16.80 -14.71
C PHE A 57 -14.72 17.79 -14.78
N ASP A 58 -13.60 17.36 -15.35
CA ASP A 58 -12.42 18.19 -15.59
C ASP A 58 -12.21 18.33 -17.11
N VAL A 59 -12.39 19.55 -17.61
CA VAL A 59 -12.33 19.85 -19.06
C VAL A 59 -10.96 19.53 -19.65
N GLU A 60 -9.89 19.83 -18.91
CA GLU A 60 -8.52 19.60 -19.39
C GLU A 60 -8.18 18.12 -19.38
N PHE A 61 -8.53 17.42 -18.29
CA PHE A 61 -8.42 15.97 -18.22
C PHE A 61 -9.17 15.31 -19.38
N TYR A 62 -10.46 15.61 -19.53
CA TYR A 62 -11.30 15.01 -20.56
C TYR A 62 -10.78 15.29 -21.97
N ARG A 63 -10.21 16.47 -22.24
CA ARG A 63 -9.57 16.74 -23.53
C ARG A 63 -8.32 15.89 -23.77
N ARG A 64 -7.47 15.74 -22.75
CA ARG A 64 -6.16 15.09 -22.87
C ARG A 64 -6.26 13.58 -22.93
N THR A 65 -7.16 12.98 -22.16
CA THR A 65 -7.41 11.53 -22.17
C THR A 65 -8.22 11.07 -23.39
N ASN A 66 -8.76 12.01 -24.17
CA ASN A 66 -9.51 11.73 -25.39
C ASN A 66 -8.89 12.47 -26.59
N PRO A 67 -7.78 11.96 -27.18
CA PRO A 67 -7.03 12.65 -28.22
C PRO A 67 -7.84 12.99 -29.47
N ASP A 68 -8.90 12.23 -29.77
CA ASP A 68 -9.85 12.49 -30.86
C ASP A 68 -10.65 13.78 -30.65
N LEU A 69 -10.79 14.24 -29.41
CA LEU A 69 -11.51 15.45 -28.99
C LEU A 69 -10.61 16.66 -28.80
N ALA A 70 -9.29 16.53 -29.00
CA ALA A 70 -8.31 17.57 -28.68
C ALA A 70 -8.56 18.92 -29.38
N SER A 71 -9.30 18.93 -30.49
CA SER A 71 -9.66 20.14 -31.26
C SER A 71 -10.95 20.83 -30.80
N LEU A 72 -11.74 20.21 -29.91
CA LEU A 72 -12.99 20.76 -29.42
C LEU A 72 -12.75 21.87 -28.40
N ASN A 73 -13.61 22.89 -28.42
CA ASN A 73 -13.64 23.91 -27.37
C ASN A 73 -14.30 23.36 -26.09
N ASN A 74 -14.15 24.10 -24.98
CA ASN A 74 -14.59 23.66 -23.65
C ASN A 74 -16.08 23.31 -23.60
N ARG A 75 -16.91 24.11 -24.28
CA ARG A 75 -18.35 23.85 -24.36
C ARG A 75 -18.68 22.61 -25.16
N ALA A 76 -18.02 22.41 -26.29
CA ALA A 76 -18.19 21.22 -27.11
C ALA A 76 -17.74 19.95 -26.39
N LEU A 77 -16.72 20.03 -25.52
CA LEU A 77 -16.30 18.89 -24.68
C LEU A 77 -17.36 18.51 -23.65
N VAL A 78 -17.96 19.50 -22.96
CA VAL A 78 -19.06 19.25 -22.02
C VAL A 78 -20.25 18.62 -22.73
N VAL A 79 -20.64 19.16 -23.90
CA VAL A 79 -21.72 18.60 -24.71
C VAL A 79 -21.39 17.19 -25.18
N HIS A 80 -20.17 16.96 -25.69
CA HIS A 80 -19.73 15.63 -26.11
C HIS A 80 -19.83 14.61 -24.97
N PHE A 81 -19.35 14.97 -23.77
CA PHE A 81 -19.44 14.08 -22.62
C PHE A 81 -20.89 13.69 -22.31
N GLN A 82 -21.78 14.68 -22.26
CA GLN A 82 -23.19 14.45 -21.93
C GLN A 82 -23.96 13.66 -23.00
N ASP A 83 -23.67 13.91 -24.29
CA ASP A 83 -24.41 13.29 -25.40
C ASP A 83 -23.85 11.91 -25.81
N ILE A 84 -22.54 11.69 -25.64
CA ILE A 84 -21.80 10.55 -26.20
C ILE A 84 -20.86 9.94 -25.17
N GLY A 85 -20.07 10.76 -24.49
CA GLY A 85 -18.97 10.29 -23.64
C GLY A 85 -19.39 9.36 -22.51
N ILE A 86 -20.54 9.60 -21.89
CA ILE A 86 -21.11 8.70 -20.88
C ILE A 86 -21.35 7.31 -21.46
N THR A 87 -22.02 7.21 -22.60
CA THR A 87 -22.34 5.92 -23.25
C THR A 87 -21.13 5.22 -23.87
N GLU A 88 -20.04 5.96 -24.10
CA GLU A 88 -18.76 5.40 -24.52
C GLU A 88 -17.86 5.01 -23.33
N GLY A 89 -18.34 5.18 -22.08
CA GLY A 89 -17.54 4.89 -20.88
C GLY A 89 -16.32 5.79 -20.73
N ARG A 90 -16.35 7.03 -21.25
CA ARG A 90 -15.21 7.96 -21.18
C ARG A 90 -15.13 8.64 -19.83
N ASP A 91 -14.07 8.39 -19.10
CA ASP A 91 -13.81 8.96 -17.78
C ASP A 91 -13.83 10.50 -17.80
N PRO A 92 -14.67 11.16 -16.97
CA PRO A 92 -14.88 12.61 -16.99
C PRO A 92 -13.89 13.41 -16.15
N SER A 93 -13.23 12.79 -15.17
CA SER A 93 -12.26 13.44 -14.30
C SER A 93 -11.29 12.41 -13.71
N PRO A 94 -10.18 12.85 -13.10
CA PRO A 94 -9.28 11.95 -12.36
C PRO A 94 -9.95 11.25 -11.17
N PHE A 95 -11.13 11.69 -10.73
CA PHE A 95 -11.81 11.19 -9.53
C PHE A 95 -12.97 10.24 -9.83
N PHE A 96 -13.20 9.93 -11.11
CA PHE A 96 -14.20 8.94 -11.53
C PHE A 96 -13.71 8.18 -12.76
N SER A 97 -13.67 6.86 -12.63
CA SER A 97 -13.48 5.92 -13.73
C SER A 97 -14.65 4.96 -13.80
N TYR A 98 -15.25 4.78 -14.98
CA TYR A 98 -16.37 3.86 -15.17
C TYR A 98 -15.98 2.42 -14.84
N GLU A 99 -14.81 2.01 -15.32
CA GLU A 99 -14.27 0.68 -15.09
C GLU A 99 -14.04 0.45 -13.60
N HIS A 100 -13.32 1.36 -12.93
CA HIS A 100 -13.04 1.22 -11.52
C HIS A 100 -14.30 1.28 -10.65
N TYR A 101 -15.22 2.20 -10.95
CA TYR A 101 -16.46 2.33 -10.17
C TYR A 101 -17.36 1.11 -10.33
N ARG A 102 -17.39 0.49 -11.52
CA ARG A 102 -18.11 -0.77 -11.74
C ARG A 102 -17.45 -1.92 -10.97
N PHE A 103 -16.13 -2.04 -11.09
CA PHE A 103 -15.34 -3.08 -10.43
C PHE A 103 -15.48 -3.03 -8.90
N ALA A 104 -15.32 -1.84 -8.31
CA ALA A 104 -15.37 -1.65 -6.86
C ALA A 104 -16.81 -1.74 -6.28
N ASN A 105 -17.85 -1.88 -7.12
CA ASN A 105 -19.25 -1.84 -6.70
C ASN A 105 -20.09 -2.90 -7.43
N PRO A 106 -19.86 -4.19 -7.15
CA PRO A 106 -20.54 -5.31 -7.81
C PRO A 106 -22.06 -5.28 -7.63
N ASP A 107 -22.58 -4.69 -6.55
CA ASP A 107 -24.02 -4.46 -6.35
C ASP A 107 -24.66 -3.63 -7.47
N LEU A 108 -23.91 -2.70 -8.05
CA LEU A 108 -24.35 -1.89 -9.20
C LEU A 108 -24.30 -2.68 -10.52
N VAL A 109 -23.40 -3.66 -10.61
CA VAL A 109 -23.32 -4.61 -11.74
C VAL A 109 -24.50 -5.57 -11.71
N GLU A 110 -24.82 -6.13 -10.54
CA GLU A 110 -25.99 -7.00 -10.34
C GLU A 110 -27.29 -6.24 -10.65
N ALA A 111 -27.37 -4.97 -10.27
CA ALA A 111 -28.48 -4.08 -10.60
C ALA A 111 -28.56 -3.72 -12.10
N GLN A 112 -27.60 -4.17 -12.92
CA GLN A 112 -27.50 -3.93 -14.36
C GLN A 112 -27.55 -2.44 -14.72
N LEU A 113 -26.87 -1.59 -13.92
CA LEU A 113 -26.79 -0.17 -14.21
C LEU A 113 -25.96 0.08 -15.48
N ASP A 114 -26.54 0.85 -16.40
CA ASP A 114 -25.80 1.41 -17.53
C ASP A 114 -24.89 2.56 -17.07
N ASP A 115 -23.98 3.00 -17.95
CA ASP A 115 -22.99 4.03 -17.61
C ASP A 115 -23.67 5.34 -17.16
N GLN A 116 -24.81 5.69 -17.74
CA GLN A 116 -25.53 6.88 -17.30
C GLN A 116 -26.03 6.74 -15.86
N ALA A 117 -26.68 5.62 -15.53
CA ALA A 117 -27.14 5.34 -14.18
C ALA A 117 -25.98 5.23 -13.18
N LEU A 118 -24.82 4.69 -13.58
CA LEU A 118 -23.63 4.62 -12.74
C LEU A 118 -23.08 6.01 -12.38
N PHE A 119 -22.95 6.89 -13.37
CA PHE A 119 -22.42 8.24 -13.15
C PHE A 119 -23.40 9.10 -12.33
N GLU A 120 -24.71 8.99 -12.60
CA GLU A 120 -25.76 9.62 -11.79
C GLU A 120 -25.71 9.09 -10.34
N HIS A 121 -25.61 7.77 -10.17
CA HIS A 121 -25.49 7.16 -8.85
C HIS A 121 -24.29 7.70 -8.07
N TYR A 122 -23.11 7.81 -8.69
CA TYR A 122 -21.91 8.34 -8.03
C TYR A 122 -22.11 9.76 -7.52
N ILE A 123 -22.63 10.66 -8.37
CA ILE A 123 -22.84 12.07 -8.03
C ILE A 123 -23.86 12.24 -6.91
N GLU A 124 -24.96 11.49 -6.96
CA GLU A 124 -26.09 11.65 -6.04
C GLU A 124 -25.90 10.90 -4.71
N ASN A 125 -25.29 9.72 -4.76
CA ASN A 125 -25.23 8.77 -3.65
C ASN A 125 -23.80 8.28 -3.38
N GLY A 126 -23.07 7.82 -4.40
CA GLY A 126 -21.79 7.13 -4.22
C GLY A 126 -20.75 7.91 -3.42
N VAL A 127 -20.57 9.20 -3.71
CA VAL A 127 -19.66 10.06 -2.93
C VAL A 127 -20.09 10.15 -1.47
N ARG A 128 -21.41 10.26 -1.19
CA ARG A 128 -21.93 10.34 0.19
C ARG A 128 -21.75 9.03 0.92
N GLU A 129 -21.92 7.92 0.22
CA GLU A 129 -21.71 6.56 0.74
C GLU A 129 -20.22 6.25 0.97
N GLY A 130 -19.31 7.06 0.43
CA GLY A 130 -17.87 6.83 0.54
C GLY A 130 -17.37 5.77 -0.44
N ARG A 131 -18.10 5.51 -1.53
CA ARG A 131 -17.67 4.58 -2.57
C ARG A 131 -16.45 5.15 -3.31
N VAL A 132 -15.45 4.32 -3.51
CA VAL A 132 -14.25 4.64 -4.28
C VAL A 132 -14.60 4.53 -5.77
N ALA A 133 -14.37 5.61 -6.51
CA ALA A 133 -14.67 5.66 -7.95
C ALA A 133 -13.43 5.89 -8.82
N SER A 134 -12.26 6.04 -8.21
CA SER A 134 -10.99 6.15 -8.89
C SER A 134 -9.90 5.73 -7.93
N THR A 135 -8.83 5.14 -8.45
CA THR A 135 -7.62 4.82 -7.70
C THR A 135 -6.92 6.05 -7.15
N LEU A 136 -7.20 7.25 -7.67
CA LEU A 136 -6.55 8.52 -7.29
C LEU A 136 -7.21 9.22 -6.11
N PHE A 137 -8.36 8.74 -5.62
CA PHE A 137 -9.03 9.30 -4.46
C PHE A 137 -9.86 8.25 -3.72
N ASP A 138 -9.42 7.93 -2.50
CA ASP A 138 -10.19 7.15 -1.53
C ASP A 138 -10.62 8.07 -0.37
N PRO A 139 -11.93 8.30 -0.16
CA PRO A 139 -12.40 9.15 0.92
C PRO A 139 -12.01 8.65 2.32
N ASN A 140 -11.83 7.35 2.52
CA ASN A 140 -11.40 6.78 3.80
C ASN A 140 -9.91 7.03 4.03
N SER A 141 -9.06 6.71 3.05
CA SER A 141 -7.63 7.01 3.15
C SER A 141 -7.39 8.51 3.35
N TYR A 142 -8.08 9.36 2.57
CA TYR A 142 -7.94 10.81 2.71
C TYR A 142 -8.41 11.31 4.08
N ARG A 143 -9.46 10.71 4.65
CA ARG A 143 -9.91 11.02 6.02
C ARG A 143 -8.87 10.63 7.06
N GLN A 144 -8.35 9.41 6.99
CA GLN A 144 -7.37 8.87 7.95
C GLN A 144 -6.08 9.69 7.95
N ASN A 145 -5.57 10.04 6.76
CA ASN A 145 -4.33 10.81 6.62
C ASN A 145 -4.46 12.29 7.05
N ASN A 146 -5.67 12.78 7.35
CA ASN A 146 -5.93 14.21 7.55
C ASN A 146 -6.83 14.45 8.77
N SER A 147 -6.27 14.26 9.96
CA SER A 147 -6.96 14.41 11.25
C SER A 147 -7.54 15.82 11.47
N ASP A 148 -6.96 16.86 10.86
CA ASP A 148 -7.49 18.22 10.87
C ASP A 148 -8.87 18.32 10.18
N LEU A 149 -9.06 17.60 9.07
CA LEU A 149 -10.33 17.55 8.34
C LEU A 149 -11.38 16.73 9.11
N VAL A 150 -10.95 15.68 9.83
CA VAL A 150 -11.81 14.93 10.76
C VAL A 150 -12.28 15.83 11.90
N ALA A 151 -11.37 16.59 12.50
CA ALA A 151 -11.68 17.53 13.58
C ALA A 151 -12.62 18.65 13.11
N ALA A 152 -12.50 19.07 11.84
CA ALA A 152 -13.42 20.02 11.21
C ALA A 152 -14.77 19.42 10.82
N GLY A 153 -14.95 18.10 10.93
CA GLY A 153 -16.23 17.41 10.73
C GLY A 153 -16.65 17.23 9.28
N LEU A 154 -15.68 17.22 8.34
CA LEU A 154 -15.98 17.11 6.91
C LEU A 154 -16.62 15.75 6.57
N ASN A 155 -17.72 15.77 5.84
CA ASN A 155 -18.34 14.59 5.25
C ASN A 155 -17.63 14.14 3.96
N ASN A 156 -17.93 12.95 3.45
CA ASN A 156 -17.23 12.37 2.28
C ASN A 156 -17.25 13.27 1.03
N ARG A 157 -18.33 14.04 0.81
CA ARG A 157 -18.42 14.99 -0.30
C ARG A 157 -17.51 16.20 -0.09
N GLU A 158 -17.48 16.72 1.13
CA GLU A 158 -16.59 17.83 1.49
C GLU A 158 -15.12 17.43 1.41
N LEU A 159 -14.78 16.18 1.74
CA LEU A 159 -13.44 15.63 1.58
C LEU A 159 -12.97 15.62 0.11
N LEU A 160 -13.81 15.10 -0.81
CA LEU A 160 -13.50 15.14 -2.25
C LEU A 160 -13.32 16.58 -2.74
N PHE A 161 -14.19 17.49 -2.28
CA PHE A 161 -14.16 18.89 -2.70
C PHE A 161 -12.92 19.60 -2.16
N HIS A 162 -12.56 19.33 -0.91
CA HIS A 162 -11.34 19.82 -0.28
C HIS A 162 -10.11 19.33 -1.03
N TYR A 163 -10.01 18.03 -1.33
CA TYR A 163 -8.87 17.47 -2.04
C TYR A 163 -8.69 18.11 -3.43
N ALA A 164 -9.77 18.18 -4.21
CA ALA A 164 -9.74 18.75 -5.55
C ALA A 164 -9.42 20.25 -5.57
N ASN A 165 -9.88 21.03 -4.57
CA ASN A 165 -9.60 22.47 -4.51
C ASN A 165 -8.24 22.81 -3.90
N TYR A 166 -7.89 22.14 -2.80
CA TYR A 166 -6.78 22.51 -1.92
C TYR A 166 -5.80 21.35 -1.73
N GLY A 167 -6.29 20.16 -1.39
CA GLY A 167 -5.46 19.05 -0.93
C GLY A 167 -4.35 18.65 -1.90
N ILE A 168 -4.60 18.65 -3.21
CA ILE A 168 -3.54 18.39 -4.19
C ILE A 168 -2.43 19.45 -4.11
N ASN A 169 -2.77 20.73 -4.02
CA ASN A 169 -1.78 21.82 -3.91
C ASN A 169 -1.08 21.84 -2.55
N GLU A 170 -1.71 21.27 -1.53
CA GLU A 170 -1.14 21.11 -0.18
C GLU A 170 -0.23 19.89 -0.07
N GLY A 171 -0.14 19.06 -1.12
CA GLY A 171 0.67 17.84 -1.12
C GLY A 171 0.04 16.70 -0.32
N ARG A 172 -1.24 16.79 0.03
CA ARG A 172 -1.93 15.75 0.83
C ARG A 172 -2.13 14.48 0.00
N ARG A 173 -1.80 13.32 0.57
CA ARG A 173 -2.04 12.00 -0.02
C ARG A 173 -3.50 11.57 0.16
N ALA A 174 -4.18 11.25 -0.93
CA ALA A 174 -5.62 10.89 -0.93
C ALA A 174 -5.94 9.45 -1.31
N SER A 175 -4.94 8.67 -1.73
CA SER A 175 -5.07 7.23 -1.90
C SER A 175 -3.70 6.57 -1.74
N LEU A 176 -3.68 5.24 -1.78
CA LEU A 176 -2.42 4.48 -1.85
C LEU A 176 -1.72 4.68 -3.19
N VAL A 177 -2.41 5.13 -4.25
CA VAL A 177 -1.82 5.16 -5.58
C VAL A 177 -0.92 6.36 -5.80
N PHE A 178 -1.26 7.56 -5.32
CA PHE A 178 -0.45 8.74 -5.61
C PHE A 178 -0.09 9.53 -4.36
N ASP A 179 1.22 9.70 -4.14
CA ASP A 179 1.79 10.56 -3.12
C ASP A 179 2.57 11.70 -3.81
N PRO A 180 2.08 12.96 -3.75
CA PRO A 180 2.69 14.08 -4.46
C PRO A 180 4.14 14.35 -4.05
N GLN A 181 4.46 14.16 -2.76
CA GLN A 181 5.78 14.43 -2.22
C GLN A 181 6.76 13.34 -2.65
N TYR A 182 6.38 12.07 -2.47
CA TYR A 182 7.14 10.93 -2.97
C TYR A 182 7.41 11.05 -4.47
N TYR A 183 6.38 11.38 -5.24
CA TYR A 183 6.50 11.45 -6.69
C TYR A 183 7.51 12.51 -7.14
N LEU A 184 7.51 13.70 -6.53
CA LEU A 184 8.50 14.73 -6.84
C LEU A 184 9.92 14.35 -6.39
N ASN A 185 10.05 13.70 -5.22
CA ASN A 185 11.35 13.28 -4.67
C ASN A 185 12.02 12.21 -5.53
N THR A 186 11.24 11.24 -6.03
CA THR A 186 11.73 10.12 -6.84
C THR A 186 11.97 10.53 -8.30
N ASN A 187 11.27 11.56 -8.79
CA ASN A 187 11.35 12.03 -10.18
C ASN A 187 12.12 13.35 -10.30
N GLN A 188 13.45 13.24 -10.23
CA GLN A 188 14.39 14.39 -10.20
C GLN A 188 14.27 15.32 -11.42
N ASP A 189 13.83 14.81 -12.58
CA ASP A 189 13.57 15.61 -13.77
C ASP A 189 12.39 16.58 -13.60
N LEU A 190 11.37 16.19 -12.83
CA LEU A 190 10.23 17.04 -12.48
C LEU A 190 10.61 18.07 -11.40
N ALA A 191 11.37 17.62 -10.39
CA ALA A 191 11.91 18.50 -9.35
C ALA A 191 12.80 19.61 -9.95
N THR A 192 13.66 19.28 -10.93
CA THR A 192 14.52 20.25 -11.64
C THR A 192 13.71 21.30 -12.40
N GLN A 193 12.50 20.95 -12.84
CA GLN A 193 11.56 21.86 -13.50
C GLN A 193 10.73 22.69 -12.51
N ASN A 194 10.95 22.53 -11.20
CA ASN A 194 10.21 23.17 -10.11
C ASN A 194 8.70 22.93 -10.21
N PHE A 195 8.31 21.69 -10.51
CA PHE A 195 6.90 21.30 -10.49
C PHE A 195 6.34 21.46 -9.08
N ASN A 196 5.15 22.08 -8.98
CA ASN A 196 4.37 22.01 -7.75
C ASN A 196 3.56 20.70 -7.68
N PHE A 197 2.95 20.40 -6.53
CA PHE A 197 2.21 19.16 -6.33
C PHE A 197 1.04 18.96 -7.30
N ARG A 198 0.36 20.02 -7.74
CA ARG A 198 -0.69 19.93 -8.77
C ARG A 198 -0.12 19.53 -10.12
N GLN A 199 1.00 20.13 -10.52
CA GLN A 199 1.70 19.75 -11.75
C GLN A 199 2.23 18.32 -11.68
N ALA A 200 2.70 17.87 -10.52
CA ALA A 200 3.12 16.49 -10.28
C ALA A 200 1.95 15.51 -10.44
N PHE A 201 0.80 15.81 -9.83
CA PHE A 201 -0.43 15.04 -9.97
C PHE A 201 -0.89 14.98 -11.43
N GLU A 202 -0.96 16.13 -12.11
CA GLU A 202 -1.35 16.20 -13.52
C GLU A 202 -0.38 15.42 -14.42
N HIS A 203 0.93 15.51 -14.16
CA HIS A 203 1.94 14.73 -14.86
C HIS A 203 1.73 13.22 -14.67
N TYR A 204 1.47 12.77 -13.44
CA TYR A 204 1.24 11.34 -13.20
C TYR A 204 0.01 10.83 -13.96
N VAL A 205 -1.10 11.57 -13.87
CA VAL A 205 -2.35 11.24 -14.56
C VAL A 205 -2.19 11.20 -16.07
N GLU A 206 -1.36 12.07 -16.65
CA GLU A 206 -1.21 12.21 -18.10
C GLU A 206 -0.09 11.34 -18.69
N TYR A 207 1.05 11.24 -18.00
CA TYR A 207 2.28 10.62 -18.50
C TYR A 207 2.80 9.52 -17.58
N GLY A 208 2.80 9.77 -16.27
CA GLY A 208 3.51 8.93 -15.30
C GLY A 208 3.12 7.46 -15.32
N GLN A 209 1.84 7.16 -15.55
CA GLN A 209 1.36 5.78 -15.69
C GLN A 209 1.98 5.10 -16.92
N ASN A 210 1.95 5.76 -18.08
CA ASN A 210 2.54 5.25 -19.33
C ASN A 210 4.08 5.18 -19.30
N GLU A 211 4.70 6.02 -18.47
CA GLU A 211 6.14 6.02 -18.24
C GLU A 211 6.58 5.00 -17.17
N ASN A 212 5.65 4.23 -16.59
CA ASN A 212 5.89 3.31 -15.48
C ASN A 212 6.58 3.98 -14.28
N ARG A 213 6.31 5.27 -14.03
CA ARG A 213 6.85 5.98 -12.87
C ARG A 213 6.13 5.53 -11.61
N GLN A 214 6.89 5.17 -10.58
CA GLN A 214 6.34 4.80 -9.28
C GLN A 214 5.66 6.03 -8.62
N PRO A 215 4.34 5.99 -8.41
CA PRO A 215 3.55 7.15 -7.96
C PRO A 215 3.49 7.35 -6.45
N SER A 216 3.78 6.30 -5.68
CA SER A 216 3.84 6.33 -4.23
C SER A 216 4.69 5.18 -3.72
N ILE A 217 5.11 5.23 -2.46
CA ILE A 217 5.71 4.07 -1.80
C ILE A 217 4.70 2.92 -1.64
N PHE A 218 3.40 3.24 -1.54
CA PHE A 218 2.29 2.31 -1.30
C PHE A 218 1.78 1.60 -2.56
N PHE A 219 2.06 2.12 -3.76
CA PHE A 219 1.67 1.52 -5.03
C PHE A 219 2.89 1.18 -5.91
N ASP A 220 3.03 -0.11 -6.17
CA ASP A 220 4.05 -0.70 -7.04
C ASP A 220 3.27 -1.60 -7.98
N ALA A 221 3.15 -1.16 -9.23
CA ALA A 221 2.38 -1.85 -10.25
C ALA A 221 2.95 -3.26 -10.53
N GLU A 222 4.27 -3.44 -10.39
CA GLU A 222 4.92 -4.73 -10.52
C GLU A 222 4.48 -5.64 -9.38
N ALA A 223 4.61 -5.19 -8.13
CA ALA A 223 4.31 -6.01 -6.96
C ALA A 223 2.83 -6.36 -6.79
N ILE A 224 1.95 -5.43 -7.12
CA ILE A 224 0.49 -5.66 -7.06
C ILE A 224 0.06 -6.52 -8.24
N GLY A 225 0.40 -6.12 -9.48
CA GLY A 225 -0.04 -6.81 -10.68
C GLY A 225 0.47 -8.25 -10.76
N ALA A 226 1.68 -8.52 -10.24
CA ALA A 226 2.24 -9.86 -10.25
C ALA A 226 1.50 -10.85 -9.33
N LEU A 227 0.68 -10.35 -8.39
CA LEU A 227 0.04 -11.18 -7.38
C LEU A 227 -1.47 -11.27 -7.52
N ILE A 228 -2.11 -10.57 -8.46
CA ILE A 228 -3.58 -10.55 -8.57
C ILE A 228 -4.07 -11.07 -9.91
N LEU A 229 -5.19 -11.78 -9.88
CA LEU A 229 -6.07 -12.01 -11.03
C LEU A 229 -7.35 -11.19 -10.80
N PRO A 230 -7.55 -10.07 -11.52
CA PRO A 230 -8.63 -9.13 -11.21
C PRO A 230 -10.04 -9.73 -11.20
N ASP A 231 -10.26 -10.78 -12.00
CA ASP A 231 -11.58 -11.43 -12.13
C ASP A 231 -11.85 -12.50 -11.06
N GLU A 232 -10.88 -12.84 -10.22
CA GLU A 232 -10.97 -13.88 -9.18
C GLU A 232 -11.01 -13.28 -7.77
N ILE A 233 -12.13 -12.64 -7.41
CA ILE A 233 -12.31 -12.00 -6.11
C ILE A 233 -13.61 -12.42 -5.42
N TRP A 234 -13.61 -12.43 -4.09
CA TRP A 234 -14.84 -12.57 -3.31
C TRP A 234 -15.65 -11.28 -3.30
N ASP A 235 -16.94 -11.37 -3.65
CA ASP A 235 -17.89 -10.26 -3.47
C ASP A 235 -18.33 -10.15 -2.00
N VAL A 236 -17.45 -9.60 -1.15
CA VAL A 236 -17.71 -9.38 0.27
C VAL A 236 -17.47 -7.90 0.60
N PRO A 237 -18.51 -7.16 1.00
CA PRO A 237 -18.36 -5.75 1.33
C PRO A 237 -17.53 -5.56 2.61
N LYS A 238 -16.93 -4.38 2.78
CA LYS A 238 -16.27 -3.99 4.04
C LYS A 238 -17.19 -4.20 5.25
N GLY A 239 -16.69 -4.87 6.28
CA GLY A 239 -17.43 -5.29 7.47
C GLY A 239 -18.35 -6.51 7.25
N GLY A 240 -18.38 -7.08 6.04
CA GLY A 240 -19.10 -8.29 5.67
C GLY A 240 -18.51 -9.55 6.30
N THR A 241 -18.93 -10.72 5.83
CA THR A 241 -18.47 -12.01 6.36
C THR A 241 -18.19 -12.98 5.24
N LEU A 242 -16.98 -13.52 5.23
CA LEU A 242 -16.58 -14.68 4.45
C LEU A 242 -16.43 -15.87 5.40
N THR A 243 -17.06 -17.00 5.07
CA THR A 243 -17.07 -18.16 5.96
C THR A 243 -16.07 -19.23 5.54
N TYR A 244 -15.46 -19.89 6.51
CA TYR A 244 -14.61 -21.06 6.27
C TYR A 244 -15.01 -22.24 7.14
N SER A 245 -14.69 -23.46 6.72
CA SER A 245 -14.97 -24.66 7.49
C SER A 245 -13.93 -25.77 7.30
N PHE A 246 -13.89 -26.70 8.23
CA PHE A 246 -13.04 -27.89 8.13
C PHE A 246 -13.89 -29.09 7.75
N VAL A 247 -13.60 -29.71 6.61
CA VAL A 247 -14.35 -30.89 6.14
C VAL A 247 -14.39 -31.94 7.23
N THR A 248 -15.58 -32.48 7.48
CA THR A 248 -15.78 -33.55 8.45
C THR A 248 -15.78 -34.89 7.75
N THR A 249 -15.57 -35.97 8.51
CA THR A 249 -15.79 -37.34 8.01
C THR A 249 -17.17 -37.52 7.34
N SER A 250 -18.21 -36.79 7.80
CA SER A 250 -19.55 -36.87 7.21
C SER A 250 -19.73 -36.06 5.93
N SER A 251 -19.13 -34.87 5.84
CA SER A 251 -19.26 -34.00 4.66
C SER A 251 -18.29 -34.36 3.54
N ALA A 252 -17.18 -35.04 3.85
CA ALA A 252 -16.23 -35.55 2.87
C ALA A 252 -16.87 -36.39 1.74
N PHE A 253 -17.88 -37.21 2.06
CA PHE A 253 -18.60 -38.02 1.06
C PHE A 253 -19.52 -37.21 0.12
N GLN A 254 -19.72 -35.94 0.42
CA GLN A 254 -20.57 -35.01 -0.33
C GLN A 254 -19.77 -33.90 -1.00
N TYR A 255 -18.43 -33.97 -0.91
CA TYR A 255 -17.55 -33.03 -1.56
C TYR A 255 -17.80 -33.04 -3.07
N PRO A 256 -18.02 -31.87 -3.71
CA PRO A 256 -18.41 -31.81 -5.11
C PRO A 256 -17.24 -31.83 -6.11
N GLY A 257 -16.00 -31.69 -5.65
CA GLY A 257 -14.79 -31.74 -6.49
C GLY A 257 -14.44 -33.14 -6.98
N GLU A 258 -13.40 -33.22 -7.82
CA GLU A 258 -12.95 -34.46 -8.45
C GLU A 258 -12.02 -35.29 -7.55
N GLU A 259 -11.49 -34.67 -6.50
CA GLU A 259 -10.50 -35.23 -5.60
C GLU A 259 -11.03 -36.45 -4.85
N GLY A 260 -10.21 -37.49 -4.80
CA GLY A 260 -10.46 -38.67 -3.99
C GLY A 260 -9.89 -38.51 -2.59
N ALA A 261 -10.16 -39.52 -1.76
CA ALA A 261 -9.68 -39.62 -0.38
C ALA A 261 -9.93 -38.38 0.52
N VAL A 262 -10.91 -37.54 0.15
CA VAL A 262 -11.28 -36.33 0.89
C VAL A 262 -11.54 -36.68 2.35
N GLY A 263 -11.00 -35.89 3.26
CA GLY A 263 -11.11 -36.17 4.68
C GLY A 263 -10.71 -35.04 5.59
N GLU A 264 -11.06 -35.22 6.86
CA GLU A 264 -10.84 -34.26 7.91
C GLU A 264 -9.34 -34.07 8.23
N VAL A 265 -8.91 -32.81 8.33
CA VAL A 265 -7.59 -32.45 8.82
C VAL A 265 -7.48 -32.61 10.34
N ASN A 266 -6.27 -32.81 10.86
CA ASN A 266 -6.07 -32.98 12.30
C ASN A 266 -6.20 -31.66 13.08
N ASP A 267 -6.37 -31.75 14.40
CA ASP A 267 -6.59 -30.57 15.24
C ASP A 267 -5.41 -29.58 15.26
N ALA A 268 -4.18 -30.04 15.03
CA ALA A 268 -3.03 -29.15 14.95
C ALA A 268 -3.10 -28.28 13.69
N ILE A 269 -3.44 -28.86 12.53
CA ILE A 269 -3.70 -28.13 11.30
C ILE A 269 -4.86 -27.16 11.48
N LYS A 270 -5.99 -27.59 12.08
CA LYS A 270 -7.13 -26.69 12.35
C LYS A 270 -6.71 -25.48 13.18
N ASN A 271 -5.89 -25.69 14.20
CA ASN A 271 -5.39 -24.61 15.06
C ASN A 271 -4.43 -23.69 14.32
N ASN A 272 -3.61 -24.21 13.42
CA ASN A 272 -2.74 -23.39 12.56
C ASN A 272 -3.56 -22.55 11.60
N VAL A 273 -4.51 -23.15 10.86
CA VAL A 273 -5.42 -22.44 9.96
C VAL A 273 -6.20 -21.35 10.68
N ARG A 274 -6.75 -21.61 11.88
CA ARG A 274 -7.43 -20.57 12.67
C ARG A 274 -6.54 -19.37 12.99
N LYS A 275 -5.26 -19.61 13.31
CA LYS A 275 -4.30 -18.52 13.55
C LYS A 275 -4.02 -17.76 12.25
N ILE A 276 -3.80 -18.47 11.14
CA ILE A 276 -3.53 -17.85 9.85
C ILE A 276 -4.73 -17.02 9.37
N MET A 277 -5.96 -17.53 9.54
CA MET A 277 -7.19 -16.78 9.30
C MET A 277 -7.25 -15.51 10.16
N GLN A 278 -6.82 -15.55 11.42
CA GLN A 278 -6.72 -14.34 12.25
C GLN A 278 -5.69 -13.35 11.72
N GLU A 279 -4.60 -13.81 11.10
CA GLU A 279 -3.61 -12.92 10.46
C GLU A 279 -4.16 -12.30 9.17
N TYR A 280 -4.92 -13.05 8.36
CA TYR A 280 -5.63 -12.49 7.20
C TYR A 280 -6.76 -11.53 7.58
N ASP A 281 -7.51 -11.82 8.65
CA ASP A 281 -8.57 -10.95 9.18
C ASP A 281 -8.05 -9.57 9.61
N LYS A 282 -6.75 -9.48 9.99
CA LYS A 282 -6.10 -8.19 10.27
C LYS A 282 -5.95 -7.35 9.02
N VAL A 283 -5.69 -7.93 7.84
CA VAL A 283 -5.37 -7.16 6.62
C VAL A 283 -6.57 -6.97 5.69
N LEU A 284 -7.58 -7.85 5.78
CA LEU A 284 -8.79 -7.82 4.98
C LEU A 284 -9.87 -6.90 5.59
N PRO A 285 -10.70 -6.24 4.77
CA PRO A 285 -11.72 -5.30 5.26
C PRO A 285 -13.01 -5.99 5.72
N PHE A 286 -13.08 -7.31 5.73
CA PHE A 286 -14.25 -8.10 6.12
C PHE A 286 -13.86 -9.22 7.10
N ASN A 287 -14.87 -9.80 7.75
CA ASN A 287 -14.64 -10.78 8.82
C ASN A 287 -14.51 -12.20 8.27
N LEU A 288 -13.53 -12.95 8.77
CA LEU A 288 -13.37 -14.39 8.51
C LEU A 288 -14.00 -15.21 9.64
N VAL A 289 -15.03 -16.01 9.33
CA VAL A 289 -15.83 -16.73 10.34
C VAL A 289 -15.84 -18.23 10.11
N GLU A 290 -15.37 -18.99 11.10
CA GLU A 290 -15.50 -20.45 11.10
C GLU A 290 -16.96 -20.87 11.26
N VAL A 291 -17.44 -21.73 10.38
CA VAL A 291 -18.76 -22.37 10.46
C VAL A 291 -18.63 -23.90 10.50
N PRO A 292 -19.62 -24.63 11.05
CA PRO A 292 -19.62 -26.09 10.97
C PRO A 292 -19.69 -26.56 9.52
N ASP A 293 -18.95 -27.61 9.16
CA ASP A 293 -18.99 -28.22 7.83
C ASP A 293 -20.02 -29.38 7.79
N ARG A 294 -21.30 -29.03 7.62
CA ARG A 294 -22.42 -29.97 7.50
C ARG A 294 -23.59 -29.39 6.68
N PRO A 295 -23.98 -30.01 5.56
CA PRO A 295 -25.05 -29.48 4.71
C PRO A 295 -26.34 -29.18 5.50
N PRO A 296 -27.01 -28.03 5.25
CA PRO A 296 -26.69 -27.02 4.23
C PRO A 296 -25.66 -25.96 4.66
N ASN A 297 -25.06 -26.10 5.86
CA ASN A 297 -24.11 -25.13 6.38
C ASN A 297 -22.70 -25.64 6.07
N GLU A 298 -22.04 -25.05 5.09
CA GLU A 298 -20.63 -25.29 4.77
C GLU A 298 -19.97 -23.92 4.63
N GLY A 299 -18.68 -23.83 4.93
CA GLY A 299 -17.91 -22.62 4.65
C GLY A 299 -17.83 -22.39 3.14
N GLN A 300 -17.65 -21.14 2.74
CA GLN A 300 -17.30 -20.79 1.36
C GLN A 300 -15.89 -21.28 1.03
N ILE A 301 -14.97 -21.25 2.01
CA ILE A 301 -13.64 -21.85 1.94
C ILE A 301 -13.63 -23.13 2.78
N ARG A 302 -13.30 -24.28 2.20
CA ARG A 302 -13.22 -25.55 2.94
C ARG A 302 -11.80 -26.11 2.95
N ILE A 303 -11.36 -26.57 4.11
CA ILE A 303 -10.02 -27.13 4.30
C ILE A 303 -10.12 -28.64 4.52
N MET A 304 -9.36 -29.41 3.74
CA MET A 304 -9.39 -30.88 3.79
C MET A 304 -8.04 -31.53 3.46
N PHE A 305 -7.90 -32.80 3.84
CA PHE A 305 -6.98 -33.70 3.16
C PHE A 305 -7.64 -34.25 1.90
N SER A 306 -6.85 -34.55 0.86
CA SER A 306 -7.29 -35.31 -0.32
C SER A 306 -6.17 -36.19 -0.90
N ASP A 307 -6.40 -36.81 -2.06
CA ASP A 307 -5.38 -37.48 -2.86
C ASP A 307 -4.85 -36.64 -4.02
N GLY A 308 -5.18 -35.34 -4.07
CA GLY A 308 -4.71 -34.42 -5.09
C GLY A 308 -5.15 -34.79 -6.50
N ASN A 309 -6.37 -35.31 -6.64
CA ASN A 309 -6.92 -35.87 -7.87
C ASN A 309 -6.04 -37.01 -8.45
N GLY A 310 -5.41 -37.78 -7.55
CA GLY A 310 -4.49 -38.87 -7.91
C GLY A 310 -3.09 -38.43 -8.34
N THR A 311 -2.75 -37.14 -8.22
CA THR A 311 -1.42 -36.60 -8.56
C THR A 311 -0.35 -37.16 -7.60
N PRO A 312 0.65 -37.91 -8.10
CA PRO A 312 1.67 -38.50 -7.25
C PRO A 312 2.52 -37.44 -6.54
N ASN A 313 2.73 -37.59 -5.23
CA ASN A 313 3.54 -36.68 -4.41
C ASN A 313 3.08 -35.21 -4.40
N PHE A 314 1.80 -34.92 -4.71
CA PHE A 314 1.27 -33.58 -4.50
C PHE A 314 1.45 -33.18 -3.03
N TYR A 315 1.75 -31.90 -2.80
CA TYR A 315 1.97 -31.38 -1.45
C TYR A 315 0.72 -30.70 -0.92
N ALA A 316 0.34 -29.58 -1.53
CA ALA A 316 -0.92 -28.88 -1.31
C ALA A 316 -1.30 -28.08 -2.56
N TYR A 317 -2.56 -27.65 -2.65
CA TYR A 317 -3.02 -26.59 -3.53
C TYR A 317 -4.32 -25.98 -2.99
N GLY A 318 -4.63 -24.76 -3.40
CA GLY A 318 -5.88 -24.06 -3.13
C GLY A 318 -6.53 -23.57 -4.42
N TYR A 319 -7.86 -23.58 -4.46
CA TYR A 319 -8.61 -22.94 -5.53
C TYR A 319 -8.75 -21.43 -5.28
N GLY A 320 -8.75 -20.64 -6.35
CA GLY A 320 -9.09 -19.22 -6.32
C GLY A 320 -10.55 -18.97 -5.87
N PRO A 321 -10.92 -17.71 -5.56
CA PRO A 321 -12.29 -17.35 -5.19
C PRO A 321 -13.34 -17.78 -6.23
N GLY A 322 -14.49 -18.27 -5.79
CA GLY A 322 -15.55 -18.68 -6.72
C GLY A 322 -16.72 -19.43 -6.09
N GLU A 323 -17.66 -19.87 -6.93
CA GLU A 323 -18.78 -20.71 -6.51
C GLU A 323 -18.36 -22.19 -6.36
N GLY A 324 -19.09 -22.95 -5.53
CA GLY A 324 -18.91 -24.40 -5.42
C GLY A 324 -17.65 -24.79 -4.66
N ILE A 325 -16.58 -25.12 -5.37
CA ILE A 325 -15.26 -25.51 -4.81
C ILE A 325 -14.27 -24.34 -4.74
N GLY A 326 -14.67 -23.14 -5.19
CA GLY A 326 -13.82 -21.96 -5.12
C GLY A 326 -13.37 -21.69 -3.69
N GLY A 327 -12.08 -21.40 -3.51
CA GLY A 327 -11.46 -21.19 -2.21
C GLY A 327 -11.09 -22.46 -1.44
N ASP A 328 -11.43 -23.66 -1.91
CA ASP A 328 -11.13 -24.89 -1.19
C ASP A 328 -9.63 -25.23 -1.18
N LEU A 329 -9.16 -25.74 -0.05
CA LEU A 329 -7.77 -26.13 0.18
C LEU A 329 -7.62 -27.65 0.31
N HIS A 330 -6.73 -28.20 -0.48
CA HIS A 330 -6.39 -29.62 -0.52
C HIS A 330 -4.97 -29.86 -0.01
N LEU A 331 -4.86 -30.59 1.10
CA LEU A 331 -3.59 -30.93 1.72
C LEU A 331 -3.27 -32.42 1.51
N SER A 332 -2.00 -32.74 1.29
CA SER A 332 -1.55 -34.13 1.29
C SER A 332 -1.35 -34.67 2.69
N ARG A 333 -2.00 -35.79 3.00
CA ARG A 333 -1.83 -36.46 4.29
C ARG A 333 -0.43 -37.06 4.47
N ASP A 334 0.29 -37.31 3.38
CA ASP A 334 1.53 -38.08 3.39
C ASP A 334 2.70 -37.33 4.03
N PHE A 335 2.60 -36.00 4.13
CA PHE A 335 3.62 -35.15 4.74
C PHE A 335 3.44 -34.99 6.26
N GLU A 336 2.31 -35.42 6.83
CA GLU A 336 2.13 -35.38 8.27
C GLU A 336 3.09 -36.34 8.98
N GLY A 337 3.79 -35.84 9.99
CA GLY A 337 4.85 -36.57 10.70
C GLY A 337 6.25 -36.43 10.08
N THR A 338 6.39 -35.64 9.01
CA THR A 338 7.67 -35.22 8.44
C THR A 338 8.06 -33.81 8.96
N PRO A 339 9.29 -33.32 8.69
CA PRO A 339 9.65 -31.92 8.96
C PRO A 339 8.83 -30.89 8.17
N GLU A 340 8.14 -31.31 7.11
CA GLU A 340 7.30 -30.48 6.22
C GLU A 340 5.81 -30.60 6.57
N ALA A 341 5.47 -31.11 7.75
CA ALA A 341 4.08 -31.27 8.17
C ALA A 341 3.34 -29.92 8.29
N PHE A 342 2.09 -29.87 7.83
CA PHE A 342 1.19 -28.71 7.99
C PHE A 342 0.82 -28.47 9.47
N SER A 343 0.96 -29.50 10.30
CA SER A 343 0.81 -29.40 11.76
C SER A 343 2.00 -28.75 12.48
N ALA A 344 3.11 -28.47 11.80
CA ALA A 344 4.24 -27.76 12.37
C ALA A 344 3.89 -26.27 12.64
N GLY A 345 4.60 -25.64 13.59
CA GLY A 345 4.30 -24.27 14.01
C GLY A 345 4.82 -23.18 13.07
N PRO A 346 4.57 -21.90 13.40
CA PRO A 346 5.13 -20.74 12.69
C PRO A 346 6.64 -20.86 12.44
N GLY A 347 7.11 -20.39 11.28
CA GLY A 347 8.51 -20.51 10.86
C GLY A 347 8.85 -21.80 10.10
N SER A 348 7.93 -22.76 10.04
CA SER A 348 8.10 -24.00 9.27
C SER A 348 7.51 -23.90 7.87
N PHE A 349 8.03 -24.72 6.95
CA PHE A 349 7.56 -24.80 5.56
C PHE A 349 6.08 -25.19 5.45
N GLY A 350 5.63 -26.19 6.23
CA GLY A 350 4.23 -26.60 6.21
C GLY A 350 3.27 -25.54 6.77
N TYR A 351 3.71 -24.70 7.71
CA TYR A 351 2.91 -23.57 8.19
C TYR A 351 2.82 -22.47 7.12
N GLU A 352 3.95 -22.09 6.53
CA GLU A 352 4.01 -21.12 5.43
C GLU A 352 3.15 -21.54 4.24
N THR A 353 3.13 -22.84 3.92
CA THR A 353 2.28 -23.39 2.86
C THR A 353 0.80 -23.20 3.16
N LEU A 354 0.36 -23.36 4.41
CA LEU A 354 -1.02 -23.03 4.77
C LEU A 354 -1.33 -21.54 4.57
N VAL A 355 -0.36 -20.64 4.78
CA VAL A 355 -0.52 -19.22 4.46
C VAL A 355 -0.64 -19.00 2.96
N HIS A 356 0.22 -19.67 2.18
CA HIS A 356 0.26 -19.64 0.71
C HIS A 356 -1.07 -20.10 0.10
N GLU A 357 -1.56 -21.29 0.45
CA GLU A 357 -2.79 -21.82 -0.15
C GLU A 357 -4.03 -21.00 0.23
N LEU A 358 -4.03 -20.40 1.43
CA LEU A 358 -5.06 -19.44 1.79
C LEU A 358 -4.93 -18.14 0.99
N GLY A 359 -3.72 -17.75 0.59
CA GLY A 359 -3.50 -16.65 -0.34
C GLY A 359 -4.23 -16.85 -1.66
N HIS A 360 -4.13 -18.06 -2.25
CA HIS A 360 -4.92 -18.45 -3.42
C HIS A 360 -6.42 -18.35 -3.14
N ALA A 361 -6.90 -18.88 -2.02
CA ALA A 361 -8.31 -18.77 -1.63
C ALA A 361 -8.80 -17.34 -1.43
N PHE A 362 -7.91 -16.36 -1.30
CA PHE A 362 -8.25 -14.94 -1.26
C PHE A 362 -8.01 -14.20 -2.59
N GLY A 363 -7.56 -14.88 -3.64
CA GLY A 363 -7.39 -14.31 -5.00
C GLY A 363 -5.95 -13.90 -5.33
N LEU A 364 -4.95 -14.38 -4.58
CA LEU A 364 -3.56 -14.18 -4.94
C LEU A 364 -3.07 -15.26 -5.92
N LYS A 365 -2.31 -14.86 -6.93
CA LYS A 365 -1.59 -15.77 -7.84
C LYS A 365 -0.10 -15.84 -7.52
N HIS A 366 0.59 -16.77 -8.17
CA HIS A 366 2.05 -16.84 -8.11
C HIS A 366 2.69 -15.62 -8.79
N PRO A 367 3.80 -15.09 -8.24
CA PRO A 367 4.45 -13.89 -8.76
C PRO A 367 5.32 -14.13 -10.01
N ASN A 368 5.41 -15.37 -10.48
CA ASN A 368 6.20 -15.77 -11.63
C ASN A 368 5.63 -17.06 -12.24
N ASN A 369 5.94 -17.30 -13.52
CA ASN A 369 5.62 -18.58 -14.16
C ASN A 369 6.66 -19.64 -13.76
N TYR A 370 6.26 -20.51 -12.84
CA TYR A 370 7.10 -21.62 -12.36
C TYR A 370 6.99 -22.88 -13.21
N GLU A 371 5.99 -22.95 -14.09
CA GLU A 371 5.79 -24.09 -15.01
C GLU A 371 6.82 -24.05 -16.15
N GLU A 372 7.20 -22.86 -16.65
CA GLU A 372 8.30 -22.67 -17.60
C GLU A 372 9.70 -22.59 -16.94
N SER A 373 9.90 -23.20 -15.76
CA SER A 373 11.17 -23.06 -15.06
C SER A 373 12.34 -23.71 -15.81
N ALA A 374 13.53 -23.10 -15.75
CA ALA A 374 14.76 -23.69 -16.30
C ALA A 374 15.20 -24.99 -15.58
N LEU A 375 14.55 -25.32 -14.45
CA LEU A 375 14.71 -26.56 -13.71
C LEU A 375 13.76 -27.67 -14.21
N ASN A 376 12.64 -27.30 -14.83
CA ASN A 376 11.62 -28.19 -15.39
C ASN A 376 11.62 -28.23 -16.93
N ALA A 377 12.59 -27.58 -17.59
CA ALA A 377 12.67 -27.57 -19.05
C ALA A 377 12.49 -29.00 -19.62
N PRO A 378 11.45 -29.25 -20.44
CA PRO A 378 11.20 -30.58 -20.95
C PRO A 378 12.41 -31.06 -21.76
N GLU A 379 12.76 -32.35 -21.62
CA GLU A 379 13.62 -32.98 -22.62
C GLU A 379 12.93 -32.81 -23.99
N GLU A 380 13.68 -32.46 -25.04
CA GLU A 380 13.12 -32.13 -26.36
C GLU A 380 11.99 -33.11 -26.79
N GLY A 381 10.73 -32.64 -26.79
CA GLY A 381 9.61 -33.33 -27.43
C GLY A 381 8.37 -33.64 -26.58
N GLU A 382 8.21 -33.11 -25.37
CA GLU A 382 6.91 -33.15 -24.67
C GLU A 382 6.15 -31.84 -24.95
N GLU A 383 5.03 -31.96 -25.68
CA GLU A 383 4.01 -30.91 -25.81
C GLU A 383 3.20 -30.93 -24.51
N ASP A 384 3.44 -29.97 -23.62
CA ASP A 384 2.54 -29.71 -22.50
C ASP A 384 1.20 -29.20 -23.05
N GLY A 385 0.12 -29.69 -22.45
CA GLY A 385 -1.25 -29.37 -22.81
C GLY A 385 -1.54 -27.87 -22.67
N GLU A 386 -2.49 -27.40 -23.45
CA GLU A 386 -2.98 -26.02 -23.50
C GLU A 386 -3.70 -25.60 -22.19
N ASP A 387 -3.00 -25.59 -21.06
CA ASP A 387 -3.49 -25.01 -19.81
C ASP A 387 -2.97 -23.56 -19.70
N GLU A 388 -3.90 -22.67 -19.35
CA GLU A 388 -3.86 -21.22 -19.57
C GLU A 388 -2.52 -20.59 -19.16
N GLU A 389 -1.85 -19.95 -20.13
CA GLU A 389 -0.61 -19.21 -19.92
C GLU A 389 -0.82 -18.26 -18.74
N ASP A 390 -0.05 -18.41 -17.64
CA ASP A 390 -0.03 -17.46 -16.52
C ASP A 390 0.48 -16.13 -17.04
N GLU A 391 -0.37 -15.35 -17.73
CA GLU A 391 0.06 -14.14 -18.39
C GLU A 391 0.55 -13.16 -17.32
N GLY A 392 1.73 -12.60 -17.57
CA GLY A 392 2.31 -11.59 -16.68
C GLY A 392 1.34 -10.44 -16.41
N PRO A 393 1.66 -9.55 -15.46
CA PRO A 393 3.02 -9.23 -15.04
C PRO A 393 3.59 -10.21 -14.00
N TYR A 394 4.93 -10.17 -13.84
CA TYR A 394 5.67 -10.95 -12.85
C TYR A 394 6.57 -10.05 -12.02
N LEU A 395 6.92 -10.50 -10.81
CA LEU A 395 8.01 -9.92 -10.04
C LEU A 395 9.35 -10.19 -10.73
N SER A 396 10.22 -9.19 -10.69
CA SER A 396 11.64 -9.36 -10.96
C SER A 396 12.25 -10.37 -9.99
N PHE A 397 13.22 -11.15 -10.48
CA PHE A 397 13.81 -12.25 -9.72
C PHE A 397 14.36 -11.88 -8.33
N PRO A 398 14.98 -10.70 -8.08
CA PRO A 398 15.38 -10.29 -6.73
C PRO A 398 14.22 -10.00 -5.77
N LYS A 399 13.03 -9.71 -6.29
CA LYS A 399 11.81 -9.44 -5.50
C LYS A 399 10.97 -10.70 -5.27
N ASP A 400 11.10 -11.71 -6.13
CA ASP A 400 10.40 -12.99 -6.04
C ASP A 400 11.01 -13.89 -4.95
N ASN A 401 10.65 -13.65 -3.69
CA ASN A 401 11.07 -14.46 -2.54
C ASN A 401 10.08 -14.39 -1.38
N ASN A 402 10.19 -15.36 -0.47
CA ASN A 402 9.28 -15.52 0.67
C ASN A 402 9.43 -14.49 1.82
N THR A 403 10.33 -13.51 1.70
CA THR A 403 10.32 -12.31 2.57
C THR A 403 9.32 -11.27 2.07
N ASN A 404 9.12 -11.19 0.76
CA ASN A 404 8.23 -10.21 0.14
C ASN A 404 6.79 -10.73 0.02
N THR A 405 6.63 -11.98 -0.42
CA THR A 405 5.32 -12.62 -0.66
C THR A 405 5.39 -14.11 -0.33
N VAL A 406 4.40 -14.65 0.37
CA VAL A 406 4.29 -16.10 0.59
C VAL A 406 3.95 -16.85 -0.70
N MET A 407 3.49 -16.16 -1.75
CA MET A 407 3.13 -16.76 -3.03
C MET A 407 4.35 -17.17 -3.87
N SER A 408 5.55 -16.81 -3.45
CA SER A 408 6.81 -17.18 -4.12
C SER A 408 7.19 -18.64 -3.88
N TYR A 409 7.69 -19.33 -4.90
CA TYR A 409 8.35 -20.64 -4.77
C TYR A 409 9.85 -20.57 -4.44
N ASN A 410 10.40 -19.37 -4.33
CA ASN A 410 11.79 -19.14 -3.94
C ASN A 410 11.91 -19.01 -2.41
N PHE A 411 11.90 -20.15 -1.72
CA PHE A 411 12.01 -20.23 -0.27
C PHE A 411 13.46 -20.12 0.20
N ALA A 412 13.75 -19.18 1.12
CA ALA A 412 15.04 -19.10 1.78
C ALA A 412 14.93 -18.57 3.21
N GLY A 413 15.69 -19.15 4.14
CA GLY A 413 15.60 -18.81 5.56
C GLY A 413 14.45 -19.51 6.27
N ALA A 414 13.86 -18.84 7.25
CA ALA A 414 12.67 -19.27 7.98
C ALA A 414 11.40 -19.05 7.13
N GLY A 415 10.38 -19.86 7.39
CA GLY A 415 9.08 -19.69 6.72
C GLY A 415 8.27 -18.54 7.29
N ALA A 416 7.37 -18.00 6.47
CA ALA A 416 6.41 -16.98 6.88
C ALA A 416 5.32 -17.53 7.81
N SER A 417 4.79 -16.64 8.65
CA SER A 417 3.70 -16.95 9.60
C SER A 417 2.45 -16.09 9.41
N THR A 418 2.53 -15.10 8.53
CA THR A 418 1.46 -14.17 8.15
C THR A 418 1.50 -14.03 6.63
N PRO A 419 0.46 -13.49 5.98
CA PRO A 419 0.66 -12.83 4.69
C PRO A 419 1.79 -11.80 4.83
N MET A 420 2.70 -11.75 3.86
CA MET A 420 3.83 -10.83 3.85
C MET A 420 3.43 -9.48 3.25
N ALA A 421 4.36 -8.53 3.20
CA ALA A 421 4.05 -7.14 2.84
C ALA A 421 3.47 -6.99 1.42
N TYR A 422 3.90 -7.80 0.44
CA TYR A 422 3.32 -7.76 -0.92
C TYR A 422 1.96 -8.44 -0.98
N ASP A 423 1.75 -9.53 -0.23
CA ASP A 423 0.45 -10.20 -0.14
C ASP A 423 -0.59 -9.24 0.43
N SER A 424 -0.27 -8.59 1.55
CA SER A 424 -1.14 -7.60 2.19
C SER A 424 -1.44 -6.43 1.26
N ARG A 425 -0.43 -5.94 0.54
CA ARG A 425 -0.59 -4.86 -0.45
C ARG A 425 -1.53 -5.24 -1.60
N ALA A 426 -1.38 -6.45 -2.14
CA ALA A 426 -2.22 -6.97 -3.21
C ALA A 426 -3.67 -7.17 -2.73
N LEU A 427 -3.86 -7.81 -1.58
CA LEU A 427 -5.19 -8.01 -0.98
C LEU A 427 -5.91 -6.70 -0.66
N GLN A 428 -5.18 -5.71 -0.12
CA GLN A 428 -5.73 -4.39 0.16
C GLN A 428 -6.03 -3.60 -1.11
N PHE A 429 -5.34 -3.87 -2.21
CA PHE A 429 -5.67 -3.28 -3.50
C PHE A 429 -7.00 -3.81 -4.05
N ILE A 430 -7.25 -5.11 -3.94
CA ILE A 430 -8.49 -5.73 -4.47
C ILE A 430 -9.70 -5.56 -3.54
N TYR A 431 -9.52 -5.69 -2.22
CA TYR A 431 -10.64 -5.66 -1.27
C TYR A 431 -10.78 -4.32 -0.54
N GLY A 432 -9.69 -3.55 -0.43
CA GLY A 432 -9.59 -2.38 0.45
C GLY A 432 -8.91 -2.70 1.79
N VAL A 433 -8.68 -1.66 2.60
CA VAL A 433 -7.96 -1.77 3.88
C VAL A 433 -8.90 -2.04 5.07
N SER A 434 -8.43 -2.88 6.00
CA SER A 434 -9.09 -3.10 7.29
C SER A 434 -8.94 -1.89 8.22
N ASP A 435 -9.74 -1.86 9.29
CA ASP A 435 -9.62 -0.88 10.38
C ASP A 435 -8.92 -1.47 11.63
N TYR A 436 -8.17 -2.57 11.45
CA TYR A 436 -7.51 -3.26 12.55
C TYR A 436 -6.46 -2.36 13.23
N ASN A 437 -6.52 -2.27 14.56
CA ASN A 437 -5.62 -1.46 15.39
C ASN A 437 -5.58 0.04 15.09
N SER A 438 -6.70 0.65 14.66
CA SER A 438 -6.77 2.11 14.34
C SER A 438 -6.56 3.12 15.50
N ASP A 439 -6.11 2.66 16.67
CA ASP A 439 -5.78 3.47 17.85
C ASP A 439 -4.29 3.24 18.18
N ASN A 440 -3.68 4.12 19.00
CA ASN A 440 -2.28 3.96 19.41
C ASN A 440 -1.97 2.55 19.96
N THR A 441 -1.06 1.86 19.28
CA THR A 441 -0.68 0.48 19.55
C THR A 441 0.81 0.38 19.89
N THR A 442 1.15 -0.48 20.87
CA THR A 442 2.56 -0.84 21.15
C THR A 442 2.79 -2.29 20.80
N TYR A 443 3.61 -2.52 19.78
CA TYR A 443 4.07 -3.84 19.35
C TYR A 443 5.31 -4.21 20.15
N GLN A 444 5.15 -5.13 21.11
CA GLN A 444 6.25 -5.63 21.92
C GLN A 444 6.94 -6.80 21.23
N PHE A 445 8.24 -6.67 21.00
CA PHE A 445 9.08 -7.72 20.44
C PHE A 445 9.97 -8.34 21.51
N ASP A 446 10.06 -9.67 21.47
CA ASP A 446 11.01 -10.47 22.26
C ASP A 446 11.59 -11.60 21.37
N SER A 447 12.53 -12.38 21.91
CA SER A 447 13.18 -13.45 21.13
C SER A 447 12.22 -14.49 20.55
N SER A 448 11.05 -14.70 21.14
CA SER A 448 10.07 -15.70 20.70
C SER A 448 9.12 -15.19 19.62
N THR A 449 8.91 -13.87 19.55
CA THR A 449 8.03 -13.24 18.56
C THR A 449 8.78 -12.64 17.39
N PHE A 450 10.08 -12.36 17.54
CA PHE A 450 10.86 -11.62 16.55
C PHE A 450 11.92 -12.46 15.81
N LEU A 451 12.51 -13.47 16.46
CA LEU A 451 13.61 -14.24 15.89
C LEU A 451 13.12 -15.56 15.27
N GLY A 452 13.68 -15.92 14.11
CA GLY A 452 13.48 -17.23 13.49
C GLY A 452 12.13 -17.44 12.80
N VAL A 453 11.42 -16.36 12.48
CA VAL A 453 10.15 -16.38 11.74
C VAL A 453 10.07 -15.18 10.81
N LYS A 454 9.45 -15.35 9.64
CA LYS A 454 9.06 -14.21 8.79
C LYS A 454 7.61 -13.83 9.08
N GLN A 455 7.34 -12.54 9.18
CA GLN A 455 6.00 -12.00 9.40
C GLN A 455 5.87 -10.58 8.89
N SER A 456 4.65 -10.08 8.80
CA SER A 456 4.33 -8.70 8.45
C SER A 456 3.34 -8.12 9.46
N ILE A 457 3.53 -6.85 9.81
CA ILE A 457 2.65 -6.10 10.68
C ILE A 457 1.75 -5.19 9.86
N TRP A 458 0.47 -5.23 10.16
CA TRP A 458 -0.52 -4.27 9.68
C TRP A 458 -1.09 -3.47 10.86
N ASP A 459 -1.19 -2.17 10.66
CA ASP A 459 -1.83 -1.21 11.54
C ASP A 459 -2.61 -0.19 10.69
N ALA A 460 -3.88 0.03 11.02
CA ALA A 460 -4.75 0.94 10.28
C ALA A 460 -4.60 2.42 10.69
N GLY A 461 -3.82 2.70 11.75
CA GLY A 461 -3.42 4.04 12.14
C GLY A 461 -3.44 4.24 13.65
N GLY A 462 -2.91 5.38 14.08
CA GLY A 462 -2.69 5.64 15.49
C GLY A 462 -1.46 6.49 15.65
N ASN A 463 -0.85 6.40 16.82
CA ASN A 463 0.54 6.80 17.01
C ASN A 463 1.21 5.64 17.73
N ASP A 464 1.87 4.82 16.94
CA ASP A 464 2.22 3.43 17.23
C ASP A 464 3.68 3.30 17.59
N THR A 465 4.01 2.27 18.35
CA THR A 465 5.36 2.07 18.89
C THR A 465 5.82 0.65 18.65
N PHE A 466 6.93 0.51 17.94
CA PHE A 466 7.70 -0.73 17.93
C PHE A 466 8.64 -0.74 19.13
N ASN A 467 8.46 -1.71 20.01
CA ASN A 467 9.24 -1.84 21.25
C ASN A 467 10.12 -3.09 21.22
N PHE A 468 11.41 -2.88 21.00
CA PHE A 468 12.46 -3.89 20.95
C PHE A 468 13.22 -4.05 22.27
N SER A 469 12.83 -3.34 23.33
CA SER A 469 13.58 -3.28 24.59
C SER A 469 13.72 -4.63 25.32
N ALA A 470 12.97 -5.66 24.91
CA ALA A 470 13.05 -7.00 25.48
C ALA A 470 13.94 -7.96 24.66
N LEU A 471 14.62 -7.48 23.62
CA LEU A 471 15.55 -8.27 22.82
C LEU A 471 16.92 -8.46 23.50
N PRO A 472 17.65 -9.55 23.17
CA PRO A 472 18.98 -9.81 23.71
C PRO A 472 20.04 -8.76 23.34
N THR A 473 20.94 -8.45 24.29
CA THR A 473 22.08 -7.52 24.10
C THR A 473 23.21 -8.09 23.22
N THR A 474 23.14 -9.36 22.81
CA THR A 474 24.24 -10.05 22.11
C THR A 474 24.19 -9.90 20.61
N GLU A 475 23.09 -9.38 20.09
CA GLU A 475 22.89 -9.13 18.66
C GLU A 475 22.96 -7.63 18.38
N SER A 476 23.08 -7.28 17.11
CA SER A 476 22.89 -5.93 16.60
C SER A 476 21.69 -5.96 15.69
N TYR A 477 20.73 -5.05 15.89
CA TYR A 477 19.48 -5.05 15.15
C TYR A 477 19.46 -4.02 14.03
N PHE A 478 18.79 -4.39 12.95
CA PHE A 478 18.42 -3.49 11.87
C PHE A 478 16.92 -3.27 11.97
N ILE A 479 16.54 -2.04 12.30
CA ILE A 479 15.17 -1.61 12.57
C ILE A 479 14.83 -0.54 11.54
N ASP A 480 13.85 -0.84 10.70
CA ASP A 480 13.40 0.03 9.62
C ASP A 480 11.87 0.12 9.71
N ILE A 481 11.40 1.29 10.13
CA ILE A 481 9.96 1.55 10.29
C ILE A 481 9.33 2.20 9.05
N ASN A 482 10.03 2.23 7.92
CA ASN A 482 9.41 2.60 6.65
C ASN A 482 8.32 1.59 6.27
N PRO A 483 7.29 2.02 5.53
CA PRO A 483 6.43 1.12 4.76
C PRO A 483 7.22 0.06 3.98
N GLY A 484 6.94 -1.22 4.22
CA GLY A 484 7.70 -2.33 3.62
C GLY A 484 9.06 -2.61 4.28
N GLY A 485 9.47 -1.82 5.27
CA GLY A 485 10.75 -1.90 5.96
C GLY A 485 10.95 -3.21 6.70
N HIS A 486 12.22 -3.63 6.81
CA HIS A 486 12.60 -4.93 7.35
C HIS A 486 13.18 -4.76 8.75
N ASN A 487 12.61 -5.47 9.73
CA ASN A 487 13.08 -5.45 11.12
C ASN A 487 13.64 -6.82 11.48
N THR A 488 14.96 -6.89 11.71
CA THR A 488 15.69 -8.15 11.92
C THR A 488 17.03 -7.93 12.64
N THR A 489 17.85 -8.98 12.81
CA THR A 489 19.26 -8.80 13.18
C THR A 489 20.08 -8.41 11.96
N THR A 490 21.15 -7.63 12.16
CA THR A 490 22.09 -7.27 11.08
C THR A 490 22.73 -8.49 10.40
N SER A 491 22.83 -9.61 11.11
CA SER A 491 23.33 -10.89 10.59
C SER A 491 22.30 -11.65 9.74
N ALA A 492 21.01 -11.43 9.99
CA ALA A 492 19.92 -12.05 9.25
C ALA A 492 19.48 -11.23 8.03
N LEU A 493 19.64 -9.92 8.08
CA LEU A 493 19.41 -9.02 6.94
C LEU A 493 20.28 -9.46 5.74
N ASN A 494 19.65 -9.84 4.64
CA ASN A 494 20.32 -10.39 3.45
C ASN A 494 21.25 -11.59 3.75
N GLY A 495 21.02 -12.29 4.87
CA GLY A 495 21.86 -13.40 5.35
C GLY A 495 21.56 -14.75 4.69
N ALA A 496 20.46 -14.85 3.95
CA ALA A 496 20.07 -16.00 3.15
C ALA A 496 20.19 -15.70 1.65
N THR A 497 20.22 -16.74 0.82
CA THR A 497 20.23 -16.59 -0.64
C THR A 497 19.38 -17.65 -1.32
N TYR A 498 18.83 -17.32 -2.49
CA TYR A 498 18.08 -18.23 -3.34
C TYR A 498 18.46 -18.05 -4.81
N VAL A 499 18.10 -19.04 -5.62
CA VAL A 499 18.17 -18.98 -7.08
C VAL A 499 16.75 -19.09 -7.60
N ALA A 500 16.27 -18.06 -8.30
CA ALA A 500 14.94 -18.08 -8.88
C ALA A 500 14.87 -19.16 -9.97
N SER A 501 13.91 -20.08 -9.87
CA SER A 501 13.79 -21.24 -10.76
C SER A 501 13.52 -20.84 -12.22
N SER A 502 12.84 -19.72 -12.43
CA SER A 502 12.55 -19.11 -13.74
C SER A 502 13.64 -18.17 -14.24
N ASP A 503 14.73 -17.93 -13.48
CA ASP A 503 15.86 -17.12 -13.94
C ASP A 503 16.87 -17.95 -14.78
N PRO A 504 16.94 -17.76 -16.11
CA PRO A 504 17.85 -18.52 -16.97
C PRO A 504 19.33 -18.24 -16.67
N SER A 505 19.64 -17.09 -16.04
CA SER A 505 21.01 -16.74 -15.64
C SER A 505 21.46 -17.50 -14.40
N ARG A 506 20.51 -18.06 -13.62
CA ARG A 506 20.75 -18.73 -12.34
C ARG A 506 21.53 -17.87 -11.36
N ALA A 507 21.26 -16.57 -11.35
CA ALA A 507 21.88 -15.66 -10.40
C ALA A 507 21.43 -16.02 -8.96
N ASN A 508 22.30 -15.71 -8.01
CA ASN A 508 22.03 -15.92 -6.59
C ASN A 508 21.61 -14.58 -5.98
N TYR A 509 20.38 -14.52 -5.48
CA TYR A 509 19.78 -13.31 -4.92
C TYR A 509 19.78 -13.37 -3.40
N PRO A 510 20.15 -12.29 -2.71
CA PRO A 510 20.06 -12.23 -1.25
C PRO A 510 18.62 -12.03 -0.79
N THR A 511 18.31 -12.55 0.40
CA THR A 511 17.10 -12.24 1.16
C THR A 511 17.35 -12.48 2.65
N ASP A 512 16.38 -12.14 3.49
CA ASP A 512 16.53 -12.28 4.93
C ASP A 512 16.40 -13.72 5.39
N ILE A 513 17.18 -14.08 6.41
CA ILE A 513 17.01 -15.37 7.11
C ILE A 513 15.66 -15.37 7.83
N PHE A 514 15.30 -14.27 8.47
CA PHE A 514 14.00 -14.01 9.10
C PHE A 514 13.82 -12.49 9.20
N ALA A 515 12.58 -12.00 9.20
CA ALA A 515 12.30 -10.58 9.34
C ALA A 515 10.85 -10.32 9.74
N THR A 516 10.64 -9.26 10.52
CA THR A 516 9.33 -8.63 10.69
C THR A 516 9.25 -7.46 9.72
N THR A 517 8.42 -7.57 8.69
CA THR A 517 8.16 -6.49 7.73
C THR A 517 6.99 -5.62 8.20
N ILE A 518 6.85 -4.44 7.62
CA ILE A 518 5.66 -3.58 7.79
C ILE A 518 4.87 -3.60 6.49
N ALA A 519 3.56 -3.87 6.56
CA ALA A 519 2.69 -3.79 5.40
C ALA A 519 2.72 -2.37 4.81
N TYR A 520 2.74 -2.24 3.49
CA TYR A 520 3.01 -0.95 2.86
C TYR A 520 2.07 0.16 3.32
N ALA A 521 0.77 -0.08 3.50
CA ALA A 521 -0.17 0.98 3.91
C ALA A 521 -0.16 1.29 5.43
N ALA A 522 0.69 0.65 6.23
CA ALA A 522 0.83 0.92 7.66
C ALA A 522 1.95 1.95 7.93
N ILE A 523 1.74 2.80 8.93
CA ILE A 523 2.72 3.79 9.40
C ILE A 523 3.01 3.46 10.87
N ILE A 524 4.28 3.46 11.25
CA ILE A 524 4.72 3.32 12.63
C ILE A 524 5.53 4.56 12.99
N GLU A 525 5.17 5.25 14.07
CA GLU A 525 5.75 6.55 14.40
C GLU A 525 6.93 6.43 15.37
N ASN A 526 6.94 5.43 16.24
CA ASN A 526 7.85 5.42 17.39
C ASN A 526 8.63 4.12 17.52
N VAL A 527 9.87 4.22 17.99
CA VAL A 527 10.76 3.08 18.24
C VAL A 527 11.39 3.20 19.62
N LEU A 528 11.33 2.09 20.36
CA LEU A 528 12.24 1.83 21.48
C LEU A 528 13.20 0.72 21.02
N GLY A 529 14.47 1.07 20.85
CA GLY A 529 15.54 0.16 20.44
C GLY A 529 15.76 -1.00 21.41
N SER A 530 16.61 -1.93 21.02
CA SER A 530 17.05 -2.99 21.89
C SER A 530 18.09 -2.48 22.91
N PRO A 531 18.56 -3.32 23.83
CA PRO A 531 19.75 -3.02 24.64
C PRO A 531 21.09 -3.34 23.93
N GLY A 532 21.06 -3.65 22.63
CA GLY A 532 22.22 -3.94 21.79
C GLY A 532 22.60 -2.74 20.92
N ASN A 533 23.58 -2.91 20.02
CA ASN A 533 23.99 -1.83 19.11
C ASN A 533 23.10 -1.84 17.86
N ASP A 534 22.24 -0.86 17.70
CA ASP A 534 21.18 -0.88 16.71
C ASP A 534 21.40 0.10 15.55
N PHE A 535 20.84 -0.26 14.40
CA PHE A 535 20.64 0.62 13.26
C PHE A 535 19.15 0.91 13.14
N ILE A 536 18.73 2.12 13.46
CA ILE A 536 17.31 2.50 13.49
C ILE A 536 17.06 3.57 12.43
N TYR A 537 16.13 3.28 11.53
CA TYR A 537 15.68 4.17 10.46
C TYR A 537 14.20 4.51 10.67
N GLY A 538 13.93 5.80 10.87
CA GLY A 538 12.61 6.39 10.80
C GLY A 538 12.05 6.43 9.37
N ASN A 539 10.89 7.05 9.23
CA ASN A 539 10.16 7.17 7.97
C ASN A 539 9.81 8.63 7.69
N GLU A 540 8.82 8.90 6.84
CA GLU A 540 8.53 10.26 6.38
C GLU A 540 7.72 11.14 7.36
N VAL A 541 7.26 10.56 8.47
CA VAL A 541 6.45 11.26 9.48
C VAL A 541 7.33 11.62 10.68
N GLY A 542 6.87 12.55 11.53
CA GLY A 542 7.60 12.90 12.74
C GLY A 542 7.70 11.71 13.70
N ASN A 543 8.89 11.14 13.85
CA ASN A 543 9.14 9.97 14.66
C ASN A 543 9.65 10.30 16.08
N THR A 544 9.39 9.41 17.04
CA THR A 544 10.12 9.40 18.32
C THR A 544 10.96 8.13 18.43
N ILE A 545 12.28 8.27 18.41
CA ILE A 545 13.23 7.16 18.37
C ILE A 545 14.16 7.21 19.59
N SER A 546 14.20 6.11 20.35
CA SER A 546 15.16 5.91 21.44
C SER A 546 16.06 4.72 21.13
N GLY A 547 17.38 4.91 21.10
CA GLY A 547 18.37 3.83 20.96
C GLY A 547 18.40 2.88 22.15
N ASN A 548 18.16 3.42 23.36
CA ASN A 548 18.24 2.74 24.67
C ASN A 548 19.67 2.51 25.16
N GLU A 549 20.16 1.28 25.20
CA GLU A 549 21.54 0.96 25.61
C GLU A 549 22.25 0.41 24.39
N GLY A 550 23.53 0.73 24.21
CA GLY A 550 24.26 0.31 23.02
C GLY A 550 24.95 1.49 22.37
N ALA A 551 25.76 1.20 21.35
CA ALA A 551 26.27 2.24 20.45
C ALA A 551 25.36 2.25 19.21
N ASP A 552 24.37 3.12 19.23
CA ASP A 552 23.27 3.10 18.26
C ASP A 552 23.50 4.09 17.12
N ARG A 553 22.89 3.78 15.97
CA ARG A 553 22.83 4.67 14.82
C ARG A 553 21.38 4.99 14.52
N LEU A 554 21.00 6.25 14.72
CA LEU A 554 19.63 6.72 14.57
C LEU A 554 19.52 7.64 13.36
N THR A 555 18.64 7.33 12.43
CA THR A 555 18.28 8.18 11.28
C THR A 555 16.80 8.50 11.39
N GLY A 556 16.45 9.78 11.56
CA GLY A 556 15.04 10.22 11.57
C GLY A 556 14.38 10.11 10.20
N ALA A 557 15.17 10.35 9.14
CA ALA A 557 14.72 10.56 7.76
C ALA A 557 14.03 11.92 7.61
N SER A 558 12.98 12.03 6.80
CA SER A 558 12.28 13.30 6.66
C SER A 558 11.19 13.42 7.72
N GLY A 559 11.05 14.58 8.34
CA GLY A 559 10.10 14.72 9.43
C GLY A 559 10.56 15.81 10.37
N ALA A 560 9.94 15.90 11.53
CA ALA A 560 10.51 16.66 12.63
C ALA A 560 10.62 15.69 13.79
N ASP A 561 11.76 15.02 13.88
CA ASP A 561 11.90 13.84 14.71
C ASP A 561 12.42 14.18 16.10
N ILE A 562 12.18 13.27 17.05
CA ILE A 562 12.72 13.32 18.39
C ILE A 562 13.63 12.11 18.57
N LEU A 563 14.94 12.37 18.64
CA LEU A 563 15.97 11.34 18.70
C LEU A 563 16.65 11.36 20.07
N THR A 564 16.67 10.20 20.73
CA THR A 564 17.37 9.95 22.00
C THR A 564 18.35 8.81 21.78
N GLY A 565 19.64 9.07 21.94
CA GLY A 565 20.69 8.03 21.80
C GLY A 565 20.60 7.03 22.95
N GLY A 566 20.63 7.55 24.18
CA GLY A 566 20.61 6.77 25.39
C GLY A 566 22.02 6.51 25.95
N ALA A 567 22.29 5.28 26.31
CA ALA A 567 23.52 4.86 26.97
C ALA A 567 24.48 4.19 26.00
N GLY A 568 25.51 4.92 25.60
CA GLY A 568 26.64 4.45 24.84
C GLY A 568 27.16 5.58 23.97
N THR A 569 27.87 5.23 22.90
CA THR A 569 28.38 6.19 21.92
C THR A 569 27.50 6.13 20.70
N ASP A 570 26.59 7.10 20.60
CA ASP A 570 25.52 7.06 19.61
C ASP A 570 25.84 7.95 18.41
N THR A 571 25.26 7.63 17.25
CA THR A 571 25.41 8.41 16.02
C THR A 571 24.04 8.84 15.50
N PHE A 572 23.79 10.15 15.48
CA PHE A 572 22.59 10.75 14.90
C PHE A 572 22.86 11.13 13.45
N VAL A 573 22.19 10.50 12.51
CA VAL A 573 22.50 10.55 11.08
C VAL A 573 21.51 11.43 10.36
N PHE A 574 22.02 12.28 9.47
CA PHE A 574 21.21 13.15 8.64
C PHE A 574 21.78 13.25 7.22
N ALA A 575 20.87 13.33 6.26
CA ALA A 575 21.07 13.60 4.86
C ALA A 575 20.51 14.99 4.50
N ARG A 576 20.84 15.46 3.30
CA ARG A 576 20.16 16.62 2.72
C ARG A 576 18.73 16.23 2.35
N GLY A 577 17.76 17.04 2.72
CA GLY A 577 16.34 16.80 2.48
C GLY A 577 15.60 16.17 3.66
N ASP A 578 16.32 15.74 4.70
CA ASP A 578 15.72 15.22 5.93
C ASP A 578 15.03 16.35 6.72
N GLY A 579 15.58 17.57 6.64
CA GLY A 579 15.07 18.73 7.37
C GLY A 579 14.22 19.69 6.53
N GLY A 580 14.09 20.93 7.01
CA GLY A 580 13.33 21.96 6.31
C GLY A 580 13.86 23.38 6.48
N LEU A 581 13.24 24.36 5.80
CA LEU A 581 13.69 25.77 5.84
C LEU A 581 13.26 26.52 7.11
N THR A 582 12.60 25.84 8.06
CA THR A 582 12.20 26.43 9.34
C THR A 582 12.81 25.64 10.48
N ALA A 583 13.10 26.30 11.59
CA ALA A 583 13.67 25.65 12.77
C ALA A 583 12.74 24.57 13.39
N GLY A 584 11.44 24.61 13.10
CA GLY A 584 10.48 23.60 13.54
C GLY A 584 10.46 22.32 12.71
N ALA A 585 11.17 22.31 11.58
CA ALA A 585 11.35 21.14 10.71
C ALA A 585 12.73 20.49 10.90
N ALA A 586 13.44 20.86 11.97
CA ALA A 586 14.71 20.22 12.33
C ALA A 586 14.44 19.12 13.35
N ASP A 587 15.19 18.04 13.28
CA ASP A 587 15.16 17.01 14.30
C ASP A 587 15.59 17.57 15.65
N THR A 588 15.02 17.03 16.72
CA THR A 588 15.40 17.35 18.09
C THR A 588 16.17 16.19 18.69
N ILE A 589 17.48 16.40 18.87
CA ILE A 589 18.33 15.46 19.60
C ILE A 589 18.30 15.84 21.07
N THR A 590 17.86 14.90 21.92
CA THR A 590 17.48 15.20 23.31
C THR A 590 18.59 15.04 24.34
N ASP A 591 19.61 14.24 24.05
CA ASP A 591 20.59 13.78 25.05
C ASP A 591 22.05 13.70 24.53
N PHE A 592 22.34 14.36 23.41
CA PHE A 592 23.68 14.40 22.82
C PHE A 592 24.78 14.72 23.84
N LYS A 593 25.81 13.87 23.91
CA LYS A 593 26.98 14.04 24.79
C LYS A 593 28.21 14.41 23.97
N ASP A 594 28.60 15.67 24.08
CA ASP A 594 29.83 16.21 23.48
C ASP A 594 31.08 15.37 23.84
N GLY A 595 31.87 15.00 22.84
CA GLY A 595 33.05 14.14 22.98
C GLY A 595 32.77 12.65 23.19
N GLU A 596 31.50 12.23 23.18
CA GLU A 596 31.08 10.82 23.21
C GLU A 596 30.26 10.49 21.96
N ASP A 597 29.14 11.17 21.74
CA ASP A 597 28.23 10.94 20.61
C ASP A 597 28.72 11.64 19.32
N LEU A 598 28.17 11.19 18.18
CA LEU A 598 28.53 11.67 16.85
C LEU A 598 27.32 12.13 16.05
N LEU A 599 27.57 13.09 15.17
CA LEU A 599 26.68 13.59 14.13
C LEU A 599 27.11 13.01 12.79
N GLY A 600 26.32 12.06 12.28
CA GLY A 600 26.56 11.34 11.03
C GLY A 600 26.10 12.14 9.81
N LEU A 601 27.01 12.38 8.87
CA LEU A 601 26.76 13.05 7.60
C LEU A 601 26.66 12.01 6.48
N SER A 602 25.48 11.88 5.87
CA SER A 602 25.23 10.94 4.76
C SER A 602 24.87 11.67 3.45
N SER A 603 24.67 10.91 2.37
CA SER A 603 24.10 11.39 1.11
C SER A 603 24.75 12.66 0.53
N GLY A 604 26.08 12.74 0.60
CA GLY A 604 26.86 13.84 0.02
C GLY A 604 26.99 15.07 0.91
N LEU A 605 26.52 15.03 2.15
CA LEU A 605 26.90 16.01 3.18
C LEU A 605 28.35 15.76 3.64
N ALA A 606 29.08 16.84 3.83
CA ALA A 606 30.38 16.86 4.48
C ALA A 606 30.44 18.04 5.46
N PHE A 607 31.37 18.00 6.41
CA PHE A 607 31.46 19.01 7.47
C PHE A 607 31.55 20.46 6.94
N ASN A 608 32.23 20.66 5.80
CA ASN A 608 32.33 21.97 5.16
C ASN A 608 31.02 22.45 4.48
N ASN A 609 30.00 21.60 4.42
CA ASN A 609 28.66 21.93 3.95
C ASN A 609 27.72 22.34 5.09
N ILE A 610 28.18 22.34 6.35
CA ILE A 610 27.35 22.56 7.52
C ILE A 610 27.61 23.93 8.15
N LEU A 611 26.55 24.57 8.66
CA LEU A 611 26.58 25.71 9.56
C LEU A 611 26.14 25.26 10.95
N ILE A 612 26.86 25.73 11.96
CA ILE A 612 26.57 25.47 13.37
C ILE A 612 26.20 26.81 14.01
N GLU A 613 24.97 26.93 14.50
CA GLU A 613 24.42 28.19 15.01
C GLU A 613 23.77 27.99 16.39
N GLY A 614 24.12 28.84 17.36
CA GLY A 614 23.49 28.81 18.68
C GLY A 614 22.13 29.52 18.71
N ALA A 615 21.17 28.96 19.44
CA ALA A 615 19.87 29.56 19.73
C ALA A 615 19.51 29.38 21.21
N GLY A 616 19.85 30.38 22.04
CA GLY A 616 19.67 30.26 23.48
C GLY A 616 20.64 29.26 24.08
N ALA A 617 20.12 28.16 24.65
CA ALA A 617 20.92 27.05 25.17
C ALA A 617 21.13 25.91 24.17
N ASP A 618 20.44 25.97 23.02
CA ASP A 618 20.45 24.91 22.01
C ASP A 618 21.41 25.25 20.85
N THR A 619 21.79 24.22 20.09
CA THR A 619 22.60 24.36 18.87
C THR A 619 21.86 23.81 17.66
N PHE A 620 21.82 24.57 16.58
CA PHE A 620 21.30 24.12 15.29
C PHE A 620 22.43 23.71 14.34
N ILE A 621 22.19 22.61 13.64
CA ILE A 621 22.98 22.09 12.54
C ILE A 621 22.20 22.35 11.25
N ARG A 622 22.82 23.07 10.31
CA ARG A 622 22.14 23.53 9.09
C ARG A 622 22.99 23.29 7.85
N VAL A 623 22.36 23.18 6.70
CA VAL A 623 23.06 23.14 5.41
C VAL A 623 23.47 24.55 4.99
N ALA A 624 24.75 24.76 4.70
CA ALA A 624 25.31 26.07 4.38
C ALA A 624 24.81 26.66 3.05
N GLN A 625 24.41 25.79 2.12
CA GLN A 625 24.07 26.18 0.76
C GLN A 625 22.67 26.82 0.64
N ASP A 626 21.68 26.24 1.31
CA ASP A 626 20.26 26.59 1.21
C ASP A 626 19.63 26.97 2.56
N GLY A 627 20.34 26.74 3.67
CA GLY A 627 19.90 27.09 5.01
C GLY A 627 18.92 26.09 5.62
N GLU A 628 18.78 24.89 5.04
CA GLU A 628 18.01 23.77 5.61
C GLU A 628 18.44 23.52 7.05
N PHE A 629 17.47 23.35 7.96
CA PHE A 629 17.68 22.98 9.35
C PHE A 629 17.59 21.46 9.46
N LEU A 630 18.71 20.81 9.79
CA LEU A 630 18.80 19.36 9.90
C LEU A 630 18.49 18.91 11.34
N ALA A 631 19.19 19.50 12.31
CA ALA A 631 19.06 19.08 13.70
C ALA A 631 19.20 20.23 14.69
N LYS A 632 18.61 20.04 15.86
CA LYS A 632 18.71 20.86 17.07
C LYS A 632 19.20 19.99 18.22
N LEU A 633 20.38 20.31 18.72
CA LEU A 633 20.94 19.70 19.94
C LEU A 633 20.41 20.45 21.16
N THR A 634 19.61 19.77 21.97
CA THR A 634 18.94 20.38 23.13
C THR A 634 19.92 20.62 24.27
N GLY A 635 20.05 21.87 24.72
CA GLY A 635 20.89 22.23 25.86
C GLY A 635 22.41 22.15 25.62
N ILE A 636 22.85 21.97 24.37
CA ILE A 636 24.26 21.92 24.00
C ILE A 636 24.70 23.25 23.40
N SER A 637 25.82 23.78 23.91
CA SER A 637 26.40 25.05 23.43
C SER A 637 27.12 24.86 22.10
N PHE A 638 26.86 25.74 21.14
CA PHE A 638 27.47 25.64 19.81
C PHE A 638 29.00 25.80 19.84
N GLU A 639 29.55 26.37 20.92
CA GLU A 639 31.00 26.53 21.12
C GLU A 639 31.72 25.20 21.39
N THR A 640 31.00 24.16 21.83
CA THR A 640 31.58 22.84 22.10
C THR A 640 31.59 21.96 20.86
N ILE A 641 30.68 22.21 19.92
CA ILE A 641 30.56 21.41 18.69
C ILE A 641 31.65 21.80 17.70
N THR A 642 32.47 20.82 17.34
CA THR A 642 33.62 20.95 16.43
C THR A 642 33.56 19.88 15.34
N SER A 643 34.56 19.86 14.45
CA SER A 643 34.69 18.80 13.45
C SER A 643 34.92 17.40 14.04
N ALA A 644 35.26 17.29 15.33
CA ALA A 644 35.46 16.00 15.99
C ALA A 644 34.13 15.28 16.27
N ASP A 645 33.04 16.03 16.37
CA ASP A 645 31.69 15.53 16.67
C ASP A 645 30.97 15.05 15.41
N PHE A 646 31.61 15.11 14.24
CA PHE A 646 31.03 14.68 12.97
C PHE A 646 31.78 13.51 12.38
N THR A 647 31.02 12.58 11.80
CA THR A 647 31.56 11.49 11.01
C THR A 647 30.85 11.42 9.66
N LEU A 648 31.57 11.04 8.61
CA LEU A 648 30.93 10.58 7.38
C LEU A 648 30.39 9.18 7.61
N VAL A 649 29.29 8.85 6.95
CA VAL A 649 28.79 7.48 6.96
C VAL A 649 28.29 7.01 5.61
#